data_AF-A0A7Y9MU04-F1
#
_entry.id   AF-A0A7Y9MU04-F1
#
_cell.length_a   1.000
_cell.length_b   1.000
_cell.length_c   1.000
_cell.angle_alpha   90.00
_cell.angle_beta   90.00
_cell.angle_gamma   90.00
#
_symmetry.space_group_name_H-M   'P 1'
#
loop_
_entity.id
_entity.type
_entity.pdbx_description
1 polymer ?
#
loop_
_entity_poly.entity_id
_entity_poly.type
_entity_poly.pdbx_seq_one_letter_code
_entity_poly.pdbx_strand_id
1 'polypeptide(L)'
;MSTLPTLSLLSTLLLSPMLAHAAELVPKQLAGPPEEFAQMRAPAPAEAAILSKSALLPVEFSSARSGEAAQWQATLPVENGKLRFVLLSGAYDWQPQLHAPGAANARASAAAIVPNAVATRLGSGDTALPGREYRVDSAANGSWTLTLRADGSAAQRGYLLMEGDARTQLASYPSDRRQLHSGQRIGLTAMLGGSDSHGATTLGATAGHIRDAQLRVTAPDGTVTQWPMADDGRHGDGAAGDGVYAGDFPAKAPGSYLAQVVVHGEDAAGQAFVRTSEHVLPVLDTSLRIATDAVSASAQDGTRLALPIPVSASGQAPAHYRVLGELWGTGRDGSAVPVAWLGGMLAPQNGRLPLSVDERWIVRAGARAPFTLRNLRIEDPDHFVPLATRDTLALTLPALRRSSVARGGAIDASMRMGERPAALQRAATDAQAQATGKRLVLVHGYCSGGVWPAAQFSNASTFLDANQNRSNDQFAQLLGQFGSQWNSFGTVAHSQGGMAALHLYSYYWSGLDNASGGRVMQSVGTPYQGTNLSGILATVGSWFGVGCGSNSDLTYDGAKAWLAGIPTSARALVNYYTTSFAKTNWYTNDYCNAASDLVLDDPEDGVVEQVNAQLPGGVNRGHTTGQCHTTGMRDPAQYLDASRNATMNANAAR
;
A
#
# COMPACT_ATOMS: atom_id res chain seq x y z
N MET A 1 2.24 -40.74 54.61
CA MET A 1 2.25 -39.50 55.41
C MET A 1 2.98 -38.44 54.62
N SER A 2 2.32 -37.30 54.44
CA SER A 2 2.57 -36.29 53.42
C SER A 2 3.91 -35.58 53.55
N THR A 3 4.67 -35.51 52.45
CA THR A 3 5.85 -34.65 52.28
C THR A 3 5.48 -33.43 51.45
N LEU A 4 5.46 -32.26 52.09
CA LEU A 4 5.39 -30.94 51.46
C LEU A 4 6.78 -30.54 50.92
N PRO A 5 6.88 -29.85 49.77
CA PRO A 5 8.15 -29.49 49.16
C PRO A 5 8.69 -28.15 49.66
N THR A 6 10.01 -28.08 49.72
CA THR A 6 10.86 -26.90 49.93
C THR A 6 10.81 -25.97 48.71
N LEU A 7 10.37 -24.72 48.92
CA LEU A 7 10.56 -23.64 47.95
C LEU A 7 12.01 -23.13 48.01
N SER A 8 12.75 -23.27 46.93
CA SER A 8 13.98 -22.50 46.68
C SER A 8 13.60 -21.15 46.05
N LEU A 9 14.01 -20.05 46.70
CA LEU A 9 13.96 -18.71 46.13
C LEU A 9 14.96 -18.62 44.96
N LEU A 10 14.47 -18.57 43.72
CA LEU A 10 15.20 -17.96 42.61
C LEU A 10 14.96 -16.46 42.64
N SER A 11 16.00 -15.69 42.94
CA SER A 11 16.00 -14.23 42.83
C SER A 11 15.89 -13.82 41.36
N THR A 12 14.68 -13.43 40.93
CA THR A 12 14.47 -12.66 39.71
C THR A 12 14.95 -11.23 39.96
N LEU A 13 16.02 -10.82 39.26
CA LEU A 13 16.36 -9.40 39.12
C LEU A 13 15.20 -8.74 38.35
N LEU A 14 14.31 -8.08 39.10
CA LEU A 14 13.36 -7.11 38.56
C LEU A 14 14.18 -5.93 38.02
N LEU A 15 14.38 -5.86 36.70
CA LEU A 15 14.72 -4.60 36.06
C LEU A 15 13.55 -3.64 36.29
N SER A 16 13.74 -2.65 37.16
CA SER A 16 12.86 -1.48 37.21
C SER A 16 12.82 -0.84 35.82
N PRO A 17 11.64 -0.62 35.21
CA PRO A 17 11.58 0.21 34.03
C PRO A 17 11.80 1.64 34.53
N MET A 18 13.02 2.15 34.36
CA MET A 18 13.17 3.59 34.21
C MET A 18 12.34 3.97 32.99
N LEU A 19 11.20 4.60 33.23
CA LEU A 19 10.41 5.30 32.23
C LEU A 19 11.29 6.43 31.67
N ALA A 20 12.22 6.08 30.78
CA ALA A 20 12.74 7.02 29.82
C ALA A 20 11.53 7.52 29.05
N HIS A 21 11.21 8.82 29.16
CA HIS A 21 10.28 9.46 28.23
C HIS A 21 10.79 9.13 26.82
N ALA A 22 10.00 8.38 26.05
CA ALA A 22 10.31 8.15 24.65
C ALA A 22 10.48 9.53 23.99
N ALA A 23 11.66 9.79 23.42
CA ALA A 23 11.90 11.06 22.74
C ALA A 23 10.94 11.17 21.54
N GLU A 24 10.09 12.19 21.55
CA GLU A 24 9.21 12.49 20.42
C GLU A 24 10.08 12.82 19.20
N LEU A 25 9.79 12.18 18.06
CA LEU A 25 10.54 12.41 16.83
C LEU A 25 10.23 13.81 16.29
N VAL A 26 11.27 14.54 15.90
CA VAL A 26 11.11 15.89 15.35
C VAL A 26 10.85 15.80 13.85
N PRO A 27 9.72 16.30 13.33
CA PRO A 27 9.46 16.30 11.90
C PRO A 27 10.42 17.19 11.11
N LYS A 28 10.72 16.78 9.89
CA LYS A 28 11.51 17.54 8.92
C LYS A 28 10.67 18.62 8.26
N GLN A 29 11.33 19.70 7.89
CA GLN A 29 10.76 20.79 7.11
C GLN A 29 11.28 20.69 5.69
N LEU A 30 10.49 20.05 4.84
CA LEU A 30 10.92 19.58 3.54
C LEU A 30 10.79 20.65 2.47
N ALA A 31 11.78 20.68 1.58
CA ALA A 31 11.67 21.37 0.31
C ALA A 31 12.55 20.70 -0.75
N GLY A 32 12.20 20.87 -2.01
CA GLY A 32 12.99 20.34 -3.11
C GLY A 32 12.78 21.12 -4.40
N PRO A 33 13.59 20.82 -5.42
CA PRO A 33 13.71 21.68 -6.56
C PRO A 33 12.54 21.46 -7.54
N PRO A 34 12.23 22.44 -8.43
CA PRO A 34 11.09 22.39 -9.34
C PRO A 34 10.99 21.17 -10.25
N GLU A 35 12.11 20.54 -10.56
CA GLU A 35 12.18 19.35 -11.41
C GLU A 35 11.41 18.15 -10.80
N GLU A 36 11.14 18.20 -9.50
CA GLU A 36 10.36 17.17 -8.79
C GLU A 36 8.84 17.45 -8.76
N PHE A 37 8.35 18.59 -9.26
CA PHE A 37 6.92 18.97 -9.13
C PHE A 37 5.98 17.89 -9.65
N ALA A 38 6.26 17.33 -10.84
CA ALA A 38 5.41 16.31 -11.44
C ALA A 38 5.30 15.06 -10.54
N GLN A 39 6.41 14.59 -9.98
CA GLN A 39 6.45 13.44 -9.07
C GLN A 39 5.74 13.71 -7.75
N MET A 40 5.78 14.96 -7.27
CA MET A 40 5.20 15.36 -5.99
C MET A 40 3.70 15.65 -6.11
N ARG A 41 3.07 15.54 -7.28
CA ARG A 41 1.61 15.69 -7.44
C ARG A 41 0.89 14.44 -6.96
N ALA A 42 -0.33 14.62 -6.47
CA ALA A 42 -1.21 13.49 -6.22
C ALA A 42 -1.38 12.70 -7.54
N PRO A 43 -1.24 11.36 -7.50
CA PRO A 43 -1.33 10.56 -8.73
C PRO A 43 -2.78 10.56 -9.22
N ALA A 44 -2.96 10.55 -10.53
CA ALA A 44 -4.28 10.39 -11.11
C ALA A 44 -4.85 9.01 -10.69
N PRO A 45 -6.16 8.89 -10.36
CA PRO A 45 -6.69 7.63 -9.87
C PRO A 45 -6.46 6.44 -10.81
N ALA A 46 -6.59 6.66 -12.13
CA ALA A 46 -6.35 5.64 -13.14
C ALA A 46 -4.89 5.12 -13.17
N GLU A 47 -3.91 5.91 -12.72
CA GLU A 47 -2.54 5.43 -12.60
C GLU A 47 -2.43 4.31 -11.55
N ALA A 48 -3.32 4.27 -10.57
CA ALA A 48 -3.36 3.26 -9.51
C ALA A 48 -4.36 2.12 -9.77
N ALA A 49 -4.81 1.97 -11.01
CA ALA A 49 -5.79 0.94 -11.37
C ALA A 49 -5.32 -0.47 -10.97
N ILE A 50 -6.23 -1.21 -10.35
CA ILE A 50 -6.12 -2.66 -10.20
C ILE A 50 -6.42 -3.26 -11.57
N LEU A 51 -5.50 -4.08 -12.09
CA LEU A 51 -5.72 -4.92 -13.27
C LEU A 51 -5.96 -6.34 -12.79
N SER A 52 -7.22 -6.78 -12.78
CA SER A 52 -7.59 -8.09 -12.28
C SER A 52 -7.91 -9.05 -13.42
N LYS A 53 -7.24 -10.21 -13.41
CA LYS A 53 -7.55 -11.37 -14.25
C LYS A 53 -8.39 -12.43 -13.52
N SER A 54 -8.85 -12.14 -12.31
CA SER A 54 -9.52 -13.13 -11.44
C SER A 54 -10.87 -12.65 -10.94
N ALA A 55 -11.61 -13.55 -10.32
CA ALA A 55 -12.85 -13.23 -9.61
C ALA A 55 -12.86 -13.87 -8.23
N LEU A 56 -13.11 -13.05 -7.20
CA LEU A 56 -13.33 -13.48 -5.82
C LEU A 56 -14.83 -13.44 -5.51
N LEU A 57 -15.50 -14.58 -5.57
CA LEU A 57 -16.95 -14.68 -5.41
C LEU A 57 -17.30 -15.11 -3.98
N PRO A 58 -18.22 -14.42 -3.30
CA PRO A 58 -18.69 -14.82 -1.98
C PRO A 58 -19.53 -16.11 -2.08
N VAL A 59 -19.28 -17.02 -1.14
CA VAL A 59 -20.05 -18.26 -0.93
C VAL A 59 -20.69 -18.16 0.45
N GLU A 60 -22.01 -18.19 0.49
CA GLU A 60 -22.79 -18.10 1.72
C GLU A 60 -23.85 -19.21 1.76
N PHE A 61 -23.82 -20.01 2.81
CA PHE A 61 -24.83 -21.01 3.12
C PHE A 61 -25.74 -20.49 4.22
N SER A 62 -27.04 -20.44 3.94
CA SER A 62 -28.04 -20.24 5.00
C SER A 62 -28.14 -21.48 5.89
N SER A 63 -28.50 -21.31 7.16
CA SER A 63 -28.73 -22.43 8.09
C SER A 63 -29.76 -23.41 7.52
N ALA A 64 -29.42 -24.71 7.51
CA ALA A 64 -30.29 -25.73 6.96
C ALA A 64 -31.60 -25.84 7.75
N ARG A 65 -32.76 -25.71 7.07
CA ARG A 65 -34.09 -25.80 7.71
C ARG A 65 -34.61 -27.24 7.90
N SER A 66 -34.04 -28.22 7.19
CA SER A 66 -34.64 -29.56 7.03
C SER A 66 -33.69 -30.74 7.32
N GLY A 67 -32.52 -30.50 7.91
CA GLY A 67 -31.53 -31.56 8.18
C GLY A 67 -30.73 -32.02 6.95
N GLU A 68 -31.06 -31.53 5.75
CA GLU A 68 -30.22 -31.66 4.56
C GLU A 68 -29.13 -30.58 4.54
N ALA A 69 -27.92 -30.94 4.11
CA ALA A 69 -26.82 -29.99 3.96
C ALA A 69 -27.20 -28.87 2.98
N ALA A 70 -26.99 -27.62 3.39
CA ALA A 70 -27.23 -26.47 2.53
C ALA A 70 -26.38 -26.57 1.25
N GLN A 71 -26.96 -26.18 0.11
CA GLN A 71 -26.28 -26.18 -1.17
C GLN A 71 -26.14 -24.75 -1.67
N TRP A 72 -24.99 -24.47 -2.30
CA TRP A 72 -24.71 -23.24 -3.01
C TRP A 72 -24.34 -23.60 -4.45
N GLN A 73 -24.79 -22.81 -5.42
CA GLN A 73 -24.55 -23.06 -6.82
C GLN A 73 -24.13 -21.79 -7.54
N ALA A 74 -23.13 -21.88 -8.41
CA ALA A 74 -22.72 -20.79 -9.28
C ALA A 74 -22.32 -21.27 -10.67
N THR A 75 -22.37 -20.34 -11.62
CA THR A 75 -21.85 -20.54 -12.97
C THR A 75 -20.41 -20.04 -13.03
N LEU A 76 -19.49 -20.91 -13.45
CA LEU A 76 -18.08 -20.60 -13.66
C LEU A 76 -17.83 -20.48 -15.17
N PRO A 77 -17.64 -19.26 -15.71
CA PRO A 77 -17.28 -19.11 -17.11
C PRO A 77 -15.84 -19.57 -17.35
N VAL A 78 -15.63 -20.37 -18.40
CA VAL A 78 -14.31 -20.79 -18.88
C VAL A 78 -14.09 -20.21 -20.27
N GLU A 79 -13.02 -19.44 -20.44
CA GLU A 79 -12.77 -18.70 -21.68
C GLU A 79 -11.52 -19.12 -22.47
N ASN A 80 -10.57 -19.78 -21.80
CA ASN A 80 -9.25 -20.13 -22.36
C ASN A 80 -8.93 -21.63 -22.24
N GLY A 81 -9.96 -22.47 -22.08
CA GLY A 81 -9.82 -23.91 -21.97
C GLY A 81 -9.22 -24.41 -20.65
N LYS A 82 -9.09 -23.52 -19.65
CA LYS A 82 -8.56 -23.83 -18.32
C LYS A 82 -9.56 -23.42 -17.26
N LEU A 83 -9.91 -24.34 -16.37
CA LEU A 83 -10.68 -24.03 -15.18
C LEU A 83 -9.80 -24.27 -13.95
N ARG A 84 -9.50 -23.18 -13.25
CA ARG A 84 -8.74 -23.21 -12.00
C ARG A 84 -9.41 -22.30 -10.99
N PHE A 85 -9.61 -22.82 -9.78
CA PHE A 85 -10.17 -22.03 -8.69
C PHE A 85 -9.69 -22.53 -7.33
N VAL A 86 -9.74 -21.66 -6.34
CA VAL A 86 -9.43 -21.94 -4.94
C VAL A 86 -10.68 -21.72 -4.10
N LEU A 87 -11.06 -22.72 -3.32
CA LEU A 87 -12.04 -22.57 -2.25
C LEU A 87 -11.34 -22.13 -0.98
N LEU A 88 -11.72 -20.97 -0.49
CA LEU A 88 -11.31 -20.36 0.77
C LEU A 88 -12.45 -20.54 1.77
N SER A 89 -12.58 -21.76 2.31
CA SER A 89 -13.66 -22.17 3.22
C SER A 89 -13.27 -22.09 4.70
N GLY A 90 -12.06 -21.61 5.02
CA GLY A 90 -11.56 -21.57 6.38
C GLY A 90 -11.43 -22.98 6.97
N ALA A 91 -12.20 -23.27 8.03
CA ALA A 91 -12.20 -24.58 8.68
C ALA A 91 -13.22 -25.58 8.11
N TYR A 92 -14.08 -25.15 7.16
CA TYR A 92 -15.13 -25.99 6.60
C TYR A 92 -14.62 -26.87 5.44
N ASP A 93 -15.10 -28.10 5.35
CA ASP A 93 -14.78 -29.08 4.29
C ASP A 93 -15.91 -29.20 3.26
N TRP A 94 -16.13 -28.11 2.52
CA TRP A 94 -17.14 -28.06 1.47
C TRP A 94 -16.85 -29.06 0.36
N GLN A 95 -17.89 -29.75 -0.11
CA GLN A 95 -17.79 -30.77 -1.16
C GLN A 95 -18.18 -30.18 -2.51
N PRO A 96 -17.24 -29.96 -3.45
CA PRO A 96 -17.53 -29.43 -4.77
C PRO A 96 -17.96 -30.52 -5.75
N GLN A 97 -18.94 -30.17 -6.59
CA GLN A 97 -19.39 -30.96 -7.73
C GLN A 97 -19.43 -30.04 -8.95
N LEU A 98 -18.75 -30.43 -10.03
CA LEU A 98 -18.70 -29.68 -11.28
C LEU A 98 -19.51 -30.37 -12.38
N HIS A 99 -20.22 -29.57 -13.17
CA HIS A 99 -20.89 -30.01 -14.39
C HIS A 99 -20.41 -29.19 -15.59
N ALA A 100 -20.03 -29.90 -16.66
CA ALA A 100 -19.56 -29.30 -17.90
C ALA A 100 -20.69 -28.58 -18.68
N PRO A 101 -20.35 -27.62 -19.57
CA PRO A 101 -21.33 -26.94 -20.42
C PRO A 101 -22.17 -27.94 -21.24
N GLY A 102 -23.47 -27.68 -21.39
CA GLY A 102 -24.38 -28.51 -22.22
C GLY A 102 -24.87 -29.81 -21.57
N ALA A 103 -24.42 -30.14 -20.35
CA ALA A 103 -24.83 -31.31 -19.58
C ALA A 103 -26.32 -31.39 -19.21
N ALA A 104 -27.06 -30.27 -19.26
CA ALA A 104 -28.43 -30.19 -18.74
C ALA A 104 -29.49 -30.90 -19.61
N ASN A 105 -29.20 -31.22 -20.88
CA ASN A 105 -30.19 -31.73 -21.84
C ASN A 105 -29.98 -33.19 -22.28
N ALA A 106 -28.96 -33.89 -21.78
CA ALA A 106 -28.78 -35.31 -22.05
C ALA A 106 -29.41 -36.14 -20.94
N ARG A 107 -30.33 -37.06 -21.29
CA ARG A 107 -30.77 -38.18 -20.43
C ARG A 107 -29.63 -39.16 -20.09
N ALA A 108 -28.38 -38.80 -20.37
CA ALA A 108 -27.19 -39.50 -19.94
C ALA A 108 -26.51 -38.62 -18.89
N SER A 109 -26.16 -39.23 -17.76
CA SER A 109 -25.23 -38.72 -16.77
C SER A 109 -24.08 -37.92 -17.41
N ALA A 110 -24.20 -36.60 -17.47
CA ALA A 110 -23.01 -35.77 -17.42
C ALA A 110 -22.49 -35.96 -15.99
N ALA A 111 -21.63 -36.97 -15.81
CA ALA A 111 -21.14 -37.39 -14.51
C ALA A 111 -20.60 -36.15 -13.78
N ALA A 112 -21.13 -35.88 -12.58
CA ALA A 112 -20.58 -34.84 -11.73
C ALA A 112 -19.09 -35.11 -11.56
N ILE A 113 -18.26 -34.15 -11.97
CA ILE A 113 -16.81 -34.25 -11.81
C ILE A 113 -16.53 -33.81 -10.37
N VAL A 114 -15.92 -34.70 -9.59
CA VAL A 114 -15.28 -34.32 -8.32
C VAL A 114 -13.83 -33.98 -8.66
N PRO A 115 -13.48 -32.69 -8.78
CA PRO A 115 -12.13 -32.31 -9.15
C PRO A 115 -11.13 -32.74 -8.06
N ASN A 116 -9.93 -33.13 -8.49
CA ASN A 116 -8.82 -33.33 -7.56
C ASN A 116 -8.51 -32.00 -6.86
N ALA A 117 -8.22 -32.08 -5.57
CA ALA A 117 -7.91 -30.92 -4.75
C ALA A 117 -6.44 -30.92 -4.32
N VAL A 118 -5.80 -29.76 -4.37
CA VAL A 118 -4.47 -29.54 -3.80
C VAL A 118 -4.60 -28.53 -2.66
N ALA A 119 -4.03 -28.85 -1.50
CA ALA A 119 -4.01 -27.91 -0.38
C ALA A 119 -3.15 -26.70 -0.75
N THR A 120 -3.67 -25.51 -0.47
CA THR A 120 -2.99 -24.23 -0.69
C THR A 120 -3.26 -23.29 0.47
N ARG A 121 -2.65 -22.11 0.45
CA ARG A 121 -2.89 -21.04 1.43
C ARG A 121 -2.89 -19.71 0.70
N LEU A 122 -3.68 -18.73 1.15
CA LEU A 122 -3.67 -17.37 0.63
C LEU A 122 -3.07 -16.41 1.67
N GLY A 123 -2.10 -15.59 1.24
CA GLY A 123 -1.35 -14.69 2.12
C GLY A 123 0.00 -15.26 2.57
N SER A 124 0.58 -14.69 3.62
CA SER A 124 1.94 -15.00 4.08
C SER A 124 1.98 -15.34 5.58
N GLY A 125 2.98 -16.16 5.95
CA GLY A 125 3.29 -16.49 7.35
C GLY A 125 2.20 -17.29 8.08
N ASP A 126 2.17 -17.15 9.41
CA ASP A 126 1.21 -17.83 10.29
C ASP A 126 -0.23 -17.34 10.10
N THR A 127 -0.40 -16.18 9.46
CA THR A 127 -1.69 -15.54 9.21
C THR A 127 -2.31 -15.91 7.86
N ALA A 128 -1.67 -16.78 7.07
CA ALA A 128 -2.19 -17.20 5.76
C ALA A 128 -3.43 -18.10 5.89
N LEU A 129 -4.48 -17.79 5.12
CA LEU A 129 -5.74 -18.53 5.11
C LEU A 129 -5.58 -19.86 4.39
N PRO A 130 -5.96 -21.01 4.98
CA PRO A 130 -5.98 -22.28 4.25
C PRO A 130 -7.03 -22.25 3.13
N GLY A 131 -6.71 -22.94 2.03
CA GLY A 131 -7.62 -23.13 0.91
C GLY A 131 -7.37 -24.45 0.20
N ARG A 132 -8.29 -24.79 -0.71
CA ARG A 132 -8.17 -25.97 -1.58
C ARG A 132 -8.28 -25.51 -3.02
N GLU A 133 -7.23 -25.77 -3.79
CA GLU A 133 -7.19 -25.51 -5.21
C GLU A 133 -7.76 -26.69 -6.00
N TYR A 134 -8.53 -26.37 -7.03
CA TYR A 134 -9.13 -27.31 -7.96
C TYR A 134 -8.76 -26.92 -9.39
N ARG A 135 -8.48 -27.93 -10.22
CA ARG A 135 -8.11 -27.75 -11.63
C ARG A 135 -8.85 -28.74 -12.51
N VAL A 136 -9.29 -28.27 -13.67
CA VAL A 136 -9.74 -29.12 -14.78
C VAL A 136 -8.90 -28.75 -15.99
N ASP A 137 -7.99 -29.65 -16.35
CA ASP A 137 -7.16 -29.50 -17.54
C ASP A 137 -8.02 -29.72 -18.80
N SER A 138 -7.76 -28.94 -19.85
CA SER A 138 -8.51 -29.00 -21.12
C SER A 138 -10.04 -28.86 -20.92
N ALA A 139 -10.45 -27.98 -20.02
CA ALA A 139 -11.85 -27.66 -19.80
C ALA A 139 -12.49 -27.13 -21.09
N ALA A 140 -13.71 -27.59 -21.40
CA ALA A 140 -14.47 -26.99 -22.50
C ALA A 140 -14.80 -25.52 -22.15
N ASN A 141 -14.62 -24.62 -23.12
CA ASN A 141 -15.09 -23.25 -23.00
C ASN A 141 -16.61 -23.22 -22.80
N GLY A 142 -17.09 -22.23 -22.03
CA GLY A 142 -18.50 -22.06 -21.71
C GLY A 142 -18.81 -22.04 -20.22
N SER A 143 -20.11 -22.12 -19.93
CA SER A 143 -20.65 -22.00 -18.57
C SER A 143 -20.62 -23.35 -17.84
N TRP A 144 -19.65 -23.53 -16.95
CA TRP A 144 -19.62 -24.66 -16.02
C TRP A 144 -20.53 -24.38 -14.82
N THR A 145 -21.11 -25.42 -14.24
CA THR A 145 -21.89 -25.29 -13.00
C THR A 145 -21.12 -25.89 -11.85
N LEU A 146 -20.82 -25.08 -10.83
CA LEU A 146 -20.27 -25.52 -9.55
C LEU A 146 -21.39 -25.60 -8.52
N THR A 147 -21.55 -26.78 -7.92
CA THR A 147 -22.38 -26.98 -6.73
C THR A 147 -21.48 -27.28 -5.54
N LEU A 148 -21.61 -26.49 -4.48
CA LEU A 148 -20.94 -26.70 -3.21
C LEU A 148 -21.97 -27.19 -2.19
N ARG A 149 -21.58 -28.19 -1.38
CA ARG A 149 -22.38 -28.65 -0.23
C ARG A 149 -21.66 -28.28 1.06
N ALA A 150 -22.41 -27.66 1.98
CA ALA A 150 -21.95 -27.40 3.34
C ALA A 150 -21.65 -28.73 4.07
N ASP A 151 -20.69 -28.72 4.99
CA ASP A 151 -20.33 -29.87 5.83
C ASP A 151 -21.11 -29.93 7.16
N GLY A 152 -22.11 -29.06 7.32
CA GLY A 152 -22.96 -28.98 8.50
C GLY A 152 -24.24 -28.18 8.29
N SER A 153 -25.01 -27.99 9.36
CA SER A 153 -26.30 -27.29 9.35
C SER A 153 -26.22 -25.82 9.76
N ALA A 154 -25.10 -25.39 10.36
CA ALA A 154 -24.86 -24.00 10.71
C ALA A 154 -24.69 -23.12 9.47
N ALA A 155 -24.92 -21.81 9.61
CA ALA A 155 -24.56 -20.87 8.54
C ALA A 155 -23.04 -20.90 8.32
N GLN A 156 -22.63 -20.95 7.06
CA GLN A 156 -21.22 -21.03 6.66
C GLN A 156 -20.96 -19.98 5.60
N ARG A 157 -19.74 -19.44 5.58
CA ARG A 157 -19.33 -18.45 4.60
C ARG A 157 -17.86 -18.63 4.22
N GLY A 158 -17.52 -18.15 3.03
CA GLY A 158 -16.17 -18.21 2.50
C GLY A 158 -16.13 -17.71 1.07
N TYR A 159 -15.03 -17.93 0.36
CA TYR A 159 -14.87 -17.39 -0.98
C TYR A 159 -14.44 -18.45 -1.99
N LEU A 160 -14.85 -18.23 -3.23
CA LEU A 160 -14.34 -18.89 -4.41
C LEU A 160 -13.46 -17.89 -5.16
N LEU A 161 -12.16 -18.14 -5.25
CA LEU A 161 -11.24 -17.37 -6.07
C LEU A 161 -11.02 -18.11 -7.40
N MET A 162 -11.41 -17.52 -8.52
CA MET A 162 -11.36 -18.15 -9.84
C MET A 162 -10.35 -17.45 -10.76
N GLU A 163 -9.57 -18.23 -11.49
CA GLU A 163 -8.68 -17.75 -12.55
C GLU A 163 -9.50 -17.37 -13.80
N GLY A 164 -9.09 -16.32 -14.48
CA GLY A 164 -9.55 -15.95 -15.82
C GLY A 164 -8.40 -15.84 -16.81
N ASP A 165 -8.72 -15.50 -18.06
CA ASP A 165 -7.75 -15.21 -19.10
C ASP A 165 -7.10 -13.83 -18.88
N ALA A 166 -5.77 -13.82 -18.82
CA ALA A 166 -4.97 -12.60 -18.72
C ALA A 166 -5.10 -11.67 -19.94
N ARG A 167 -5.65 -12.15 -21.07
CA ARG A 167 -5.97 -11.32 -22.24
C ARG A 167 -7.20 -10.43 -22.03
N THR A 168 -8.02 -10.72 -21.02
CA THR A 168 -9.20 -9.92 -20.65
C THR A 168 -9.18 -9.67 -19.14
N GLN A 169 -8.77 -8.47 -18.78
CA GLN A 169 -8.64 -8.00 -17.40
C GLN A 169 -9.71 -6.94 -17.09
N LEU A 170 -10.11 -6.87 -15.83
CA LEU A 170 -10.85 -5.77 -15.27
C LEU A 170 -9.86 -4.72 -14.76
N ALA A 171 -9.89 -3.52 -15.34
CA ALA A 171 -9.23 -2.36 -14.79
C ALA A 171 -10.21 -1.61 -13.88
N SER A 172 -9.84 -1.33 -12.63
CA SER A 172 -10.68 -0.54 -11.73
C SER A 172 -9.88 0.35 -10.78
N TYR A 173 -10.42 1.53 -10.48
CA TYR A 173 -9.81 2.55 -9.63
C TYR A 173 -10.87 3.45 -8.97
N PRO A 174 -10.56 4.14 -7.86
CA PRO A 174 -11.42 5.19 -7.33
C PRO A 174 -11.68 6.27 -8.38
N SER A 175 -12.92 6.72 -8.57
CA SER A 175 -13.23 7.72 -9.60
C SER A 175 -12.56 9.07 -9.34
N ASP A 176 -12.26 9.36 -8.08
CA ASP A 176 -11.45 10.50 -7.66
C ASP A 176 -10.76 10.24 -6.31
N ARG A 177 -9.86 11.13 -5.92
CA ARG A 177 -9.18 11.12 -4.61
C ARG A 177 -9.68 12.24 -3.69
N ARG A 178 -10.94 12.68 -3.82
CA ARG A 178 -11.48 13.72 -2.95
C ARG A 178 -11.41 13.27 -1.48
N GLN A 179 -11.59 14.23 -0.58
CA GLN A 179 -11.81 13.96 0.83
C GLN A 179 -12.77 12.77 0.95
N LEU A 180 -12.38 11.72 1.67
CA LEU A 180 -13.24 10.59 1.99
C LEU A 180 -13.76 10.82 3.41
N HIS A 181 -14.87 11.53 3.55
CA HIS A 181 -15.52 11.77 4.84
C HIS A 181 -16.88 11.10 4.95
N SER A 182 -17.28 10.81 6.19
CA SER A 182 -18.61 10.27 6.48
C SER A 182 -19.70 11.19 5.93
N GLY A 183 -20.65 10.62 5.18
CA GLY A 183 -21.75 11.30 4.51
C GLY A 183 -21.54 11.51 3.00
N GLN A 184 -20.33 11.36 2.47
CA GLN A 184 -20.07 11.47 1.03
C GLN A 184 -20.39 10.20 0.25
N ARG A 185 -20.53 10.39 -1.06
CA ARG A 185 -20.54 9.29 -2.02
C ARG A 185 -19.12 9.00 -2.49
N ILE A 186 -18.75 7.73 -2.50
CA ILE A 186 -17.46 7.27 -3.00
C ILE A 186 -17.71 6.54 -4.31
N GLY A 187 -17.08 7.03 -5.38
CA GLY A 187 -17.19 6.45 -6.73
C GLY A 187 -16.05 5.52 -7.05
N LEU A 188 -16.35 4.42 -7.73
CA LEU A 188 -15.37 3.58 -8.40
C LEU A 188 -15.67 3.54 -9.90
N THR A 189 -14.60 3.49 -10.68
CA THR A 189 -14.63 3.31 -12.13
C THR A 189 -14.10 1.94 -12.50
N ALA A 190 -14.65 1.36 -13.56
CA ALA A 190 -14.31 0.06 -14.09
C ALA A 190 -14.31 0.09 -15.62
N MET A 191 -13.36 -0.61 -16.24
CA MET A 191 -13.36 -0.85 -17.68
C MET A 191 -12.65 -2.17 -17.97
N LEU A 192 -12.85 -2.71 -19.17
CA LEU A 192 -12.06 -3.85 -19.62
C LEU A 192 -10.74 -3.38 -20.21
N GLY A 193 -9.70 -4.17 -19.99
CA GLY A 193 -8.40 -4.02 -20.63
C GLY A 193 -7.78 -5.38 -20.93
N GLY A 194 -6.65 -5.39 -21.60
CA GLY A 194 -5.89 -6.61 -21.83
C GLY A 194 -5.08 -6.54 -23.11
N SER A 195 -5.01 -7.67 -23.82
CA SER A 195 -4.25 -7.77 -25.07
C SER A 195 -4.95 -8.64 -26.10
N ASP A 196 -4.82 -8.25 -27.38
CA ASP A 196 -5.30 -9.06 -28.49
C ASP A 196 -4.39 -10.28 -28.76
N SER A 197 -4.74 -11.09 -29.76
CA SER A 197 -3.94 -12.26 -30.16
C SER A 197 -2.51 -11.95 -30.62
N HIS A 198 -2.22 -10.69 -30.97
CA HIS A 198 -0.90 -10.23 -31.38
C HIS A 198 -0.14 -9.53 -30.23
N GLY A 199 -0.73 -9.46 -29.04
CA GLY A 199 -0.16 -8.80 -27.87
C GLY A 199 -0.36 -7.28 -27.86
N ALA A 200 -1.18 -6.72 -28.75
CA ALA A 200 -1.50 -5.30 -28.75
C ALA A 200 -2.50 -4.99 -27.62
N THR A 201 -2.27 -3.90 -26.88
CA THR A 201 -3.17 -3.49 -25.79
C THR A 201 -4.57 -3.15 -26.30
N THR A 202 -5.58 -3.72 -25.65
CA THR A 202 -7.00 -3.43 -25.89
C THR A 202 -7.61 -2.79 -24.64
N LEU A 203 -8.58 -1.88 -24.83
CA LEU A 203 -9.24 -1.13 -23.76
C LEU A 203 -10.72 -0.89 -24.06
N GLY A 204 -11.53 -0.82 -23.01
CA GLY A 204 -12.96 -0.56 -23.07
C GLY A 204 -13.68 -1.54 -24.01
N ALA A 205 -14.52 -1.01 -24.88
CA ALA A 205 -15.30 -1.78 -25.85
C ALA A 205 -14.46 -2.65 -26.82
N THR A 206 -13.16 -2.37 -26.98
CA THR A 206 -12.27 -3.21 -27.83
C THR A 206 -11.76 -4.46 -27.11
N ALA A 207 -11.74 -4.48 -25.79
CA ALA A 207 -11.32 -5.63 -24.99
C ALA A 207 -12.47 -6.64 -24.76
N GLY A 208 -13.72 -6.18 -24.90
CA GLY A 208 -14.93 -6.98 -24.72
C GLY A 208 -16.13 -6.10 -24.41
N HIS A 209 -17.21 -6.72 -23.95
CA HIS A 209 -18.44 -6.05 -23.54
C HIS A 209 -18.83 -6.43 -22.10
N ILE A 210 -19.07 -5.42 -21.26
CA ILE A 210 -19.61 -5.61 -19.92
C ILE A 210 -21.13 -5.67 -20.01
N ARG A 211 -21.71 -6.80 -19.56
CA ARG A 211 -23.17 -7.00 -19.54
C ARG A 211 -23.78 -6.50 -18.24
N ASP A 212 -23.08 -6.73 -17.13
CA ASP A 212 -23.50 -6.34 -15.78
C ASP A 212 -22.28 -5.90 -14.97
N ALA A 213 -22.42 -4.81 -14.23
CA ALA A 213 -21.40 -4.29 -13.34
C ALA A 213 -22.05 -3.77 -12.05
N GLN A 214 -21.48 -4.16 -10.92
CA GLN A 214 -21.99 -3.77 -9.60
C GLN A 214 -20.86 -3.57 -8.60
N LEU A 215 -21.12 -2.72 -7.62
CA LEU A 215 -20.31 -2.56 -6.42
C LEU A 215 -20.91 -3.37 -5.29
N ARG A 216 -20.16 -4.34 -4.77
CA ARG A 216 -20.45 -4.99 -3.48
C ARG A 216 -19.61 -4.34 -2.39
N VAL A 217 -20.24 -3.62 -1.49
CA VAL A 217 -19.58 -2.79 -0.48
C VAL A 217 -19.81 -3.39 0.90
N THR A 218 -18.72 -3.73 1.59
CA THR A 218 -18.72 -4.08 3.01
C THR A 218 -18.32 -2.85 3.82
N ALA A 219 -19.25 -2.36 4.64
CA ALA A 219 -19.03 -1.22 5.53
C ALA A 219 -18.19 -1.63 6.77
N PRO A 220 -17.65 -0.66 7.54
CA PRO A 220 -16.82 -0.93 8.71
C PRO A 220 -17.49 -1.79 9.80
N ASP A 221 -18.82 -1.77 9.86
CA ASP A 221 -19.62 -2.59 10.77
C ASP A 221 -19.88 -4.02 10.26
N GLY A 222 -19.38 -4.36 9.07
CA GLY A 222 -19.58 -5.63 8.38
C GLY A 222 -20.85 -5.70 7.53
N THR A 223 -21.67 -4.64 7.48
CA THR A 223 -22.87 -4.61 6.64
C THR A 223 -22.49 -4.61 5.17
N VAL A 224 -23.12 -5.49 4.38
CA VAL A 224 -22.91 -5.59 2.93
C VAL A 224 -24.05 -4.92 2.17
N THR A 225 -23.72 -4.08 1.19
CA THR A 225 -24.68 -3.45 0.27
C THR A 225 -24.23 -3.62 -1.18
N GLN A 226 -25.19 -3.52 -2.11
CA GLN A 226 -24.92 -3.59 -3.55
C GLN A 226 -25.39 -2.31 -4.23
N TRP A 227 -24.59 -1.80 -5.17
CA TRP A 227 -24.88 -0.59 -5.95
C TRP A 227 -24.60 -0.85 -7.42
N PRO A 228 -25.49 -0.41 -8.34
CA PRO A 228 -25.27 -0.60 -9.77
C PRO A 228 -24.11 0.26 -10.26
N MET A 229 -23.41 -0.23 -11.29
CA MET A 229 -22.49 0.57 -12.11
C MET A 229 -23.03 0.63 -13.53
N ALA A 230 -22.88 1.78 -14.19
CA ALA A 230 -23.36 1.98 -15.55
C ALA A 230 -22.32 2.77 -16.37
N ASP A 231 -22.37 2.57 -17.69
CA ASP A 231 -21.72 3.41 -18.70
C ASP A 231 -22.80 4.34 -19.29
N ASP A 232 -23.20 5.33 -18.49
CA ASP A 232 -24.34 6.20 -18.76
C ASP A 232 -23.96 7.69 -18.88
N GLY A 233 -22.66 8.00 -18.86
CA GLY A 233 -22.15 9.35 -18.86
C GLY A 233 -22.36 10.07 -17.52
N ARG A 234 -22.60 9.32 -16.44
CA ARG A 234 -22.77 9.83 -15.06
C ARG A 234 -21.75 9.21 -14.12
N HIS A 235 -21.71 9.69 -12.88
CA HIS A 235 -20.75 9.23 -11.87
C HIS A 235 -19.27 9.40 -12.26
N GLY A 236 -18.97 10.17 -13.31
CA GLY A 236 -17.62 10.45 -13.77
C GLY A 236 -17.01 9.36 -14.68
N ASP A 237 -17.83 8.52 -15.31
CA ASP A 237 -17.39 7.50 -16.27
C ASP A 237 -16.92 8.08 -17.62
N GLY A 238 -17.45 9.21 -18.07
CA GLY A 238 -17.07 9.79 -19.36
C GLY A 238 -18.28 10.00 -20.26
N ALA A 239 -18.21 9.51 -21.50
CA ALA A 239 -19.32 9.58 -22.44
C ALA A 239 -20.09 8.26 -22.42
N ALA A 240 -21.43 8.31 -22.40
CA ALA A 240 -22.23 7.09 -22.41
C ALA A 240 -21.90 6.19 -23.62
N GLY A 241 -21.67 4.90 -23.34
CA GLY A 241 -21.35 3.86 -24.31
C GLY A 241 -19.87 3.79 -24.72
N ASP A 242 -18.95 4.42 -23.99
CA ASP A 242 -17.51 4.40 -24.29
C ASP A 242 -16.77 3.18 -23.71
N GLY A 243 -17.48 2.32 -22.96
CA GLY A 243 -16.96 1.12 -22.31
C GLY A 243 -16.36 1.38 -20.92
N VAL A 244 -16.55 2.58 -20.36
CA VAL A 244 -16.18 2.92 -18.99
C VAL A 244 -17.44 2.93 -18.13
N TYR A 245 -17.43 2.15 -17.05
CA TYR A 245 -18.54 2.01 -16.14
C TYR A 245 -18.18 2.68 -14.82
N ALA A 246 -19.10 3.44 -14.24
CA ALA A 246 -18.93 3.98 -12.89
C ALA A 246 -20.17 3.75 -12.04
N GLY A 247 -19.94 3.69 -10.74
CA GLY A 247 -20.99 3.66 -9.73
C GLY A 247 -20.46 4.23 -8.42
N ASP A 248 -21.36 4.63 -7.54
CA ASP A 248 -20.99 5.19 -6.25
C ASP A 248 -21.90 4.69 -5.12
N PHE A 249 -21.40 4.80 -3.89
CA PHE A 249 -22.14 4.41 -2.69
C PHE A 249 -21.97 5.46 -1.59
N PRO A 250 -22.97 5.67 -0.71
CA PRO A 250 -22.85 6.57 0.42
C PRO A 250 -22.03 5.91 1.55
N ALA A 251 -20.94 6.54 1.96
CA ALA A 251 -20.23 6.19 3.18
C ALA A 251 -20.97 6.80 4.38
N LYS A 252 -21.51 5.98 5.29
CA LYS A 252 -22.38 6.44 6.39
C LYS A 252 -21.67 6.55 7.75
N ALA A 253 -20.50 5.93 7.85
CA ALA A 253 -19.69 5.88 9.05
C ALA A 253 -18.19 5.95 8.68
N PRO A 254 -17.32 6.46 9.55
CA PRO A 254 -15.88 6.37 9.38
C PRO A 254 -15.38 4.92 9.54
N GLY A 255 -14.21 4.64 8.98
CA GLY A 255 -13.56 3.33 9.01
C GLY A 255 -13.17 2.83 7.62
N SER A 256 -12.64 1.61 7.55
CA SER A 256 -12.26 0.99 6.29
C SER A 256 -13.47 0.33 5.62
N TYR A 257 -13.79 0.78 4.42
CA TYR A 257 -14.75 0.11 3.53
C TYR A 257 -14.00 -0.82 2.59
N LEU A 258 -14.62 -1.94 2.28
CA LEU A 258 -14.16 -2.87 1.25
C LEU A 258 -15.15 -2.81 0.10
N ALA A 259 -14.76 -2.19 -1.00
CA ALA A 259 -15.58 -2.07 -2.19
C ALA A 259 -15.05 -3.02 -3.27
N GLN A 260 -15.85 -4.05 -3.58
CA GLN A 260 -15.57 -4.99 -4.63
C GLN A 260 -16.35 -4.61 -5.88
N VAL A 261 -15.65 -4.30 -6.97
CA VAL A 261 -16.27 -4.25 -8.29
C VAL A 261 -16.47 -5.68 -8.76
N VAL A 262 -17.67 -6.01 -9.24
CA VAL A 262 -18.01 -7.31 -9.83
C VAL A 262 -18.54 -7.06 -11.23
N VAL A 263 -17.89 -7.67 -12.22
CA VAL A 263 -18.24 -7.52 -13.64
C VAL A 263 -18.52 -8.88 -14.25
N HIS A 264 -19.65 -8.99 -14.93
CA HIS A 264 -19.99 -10.08 -15.84
C HIS A 264 -20.03 -9.55 -17.26
N GLY A 265 -19.36 -10.22 -18.18
CA GLY A 265 -19.24 -9.75 -19.55
C GLY A 265 -18.98 -10.86 -20.55
N GLU A 266 -18.64 -10.44 -21.75
CA GLU A 266 -18.17 -11.27 -22.86
C GLU A 266 -16.85 -10.67 -23.38
N ASP A 267 -15.85 -11.52 -23.58
CA ASP A 267 -14.57 -11.10 -24.16
C ASP A 267 -14.73 -10.72 -25.65
N ALA A 268 -13.65 -10.28 -26.28
CA ALA A 268 -13.66 -9.94 -27.71
C ALA A 268 -14.01 -11.13 -28.64
N ALA A 269 -13.96 -12.38 -28.15
CA ALA A 269 -14.37 -13.58 -28.86
C ALA A 269 -15.83 -13.99 -28.58
N GLY A 270 -16.57 -13.22 -27.77
CA GLY A 270 -17.95 -13.49 -27.38
C GLY A 270 -18.07 -14.54 -26.26
N GLN A 271 -16.98 -14.88 -25.60
CA GLN A 271 -16.96 -15.86 -24.53
C GLN A 271 -17.23 -15.18 -23.18
N ALA A 272 -18.20 -15.71 -22.43
CA ALA A 272 -18.58 -15.14 -21.16
C ALA A 272 -17.42 -15.18 -20.16
N PHE A 273 -17.33 -14.15 -19.30
CA PHE A 273 -16.36 -14.08 -18.20
C PHE A 273 -16.99 -13.46 -16.93
N VAL A 274 -16.27 -13.62 -15.82
CA VAL A 274 -16.47 -12.87 -14.57
C VAL A 274 -15.12 -12.36 -14.06
N ARG A 275 -15.09 -11.11 -13.57
CA ARG A 275 -13.92 -10.50 -12.93
C ARG A 275 -14.33 -9.70 -11.70
N THR A 276 -13.44 -9.63 -10.72
CA THR A 276 -13.60 -8.74 -9.57
C THR A 276 -12.34 -7.95 -9.29
N SER A 277 -12.50 -6.81 -8.61
CA SER A 277 -11.37 -6.04 -8.06
C SER A 277 -11.73 -5.46 -6.70
N GLU A 278 -10.83 -5.60 -5.74
CA GLU A 278 -11.08 -5.34 -4.32
C GLU A 278 -10.36 -4.06 -3.85
N HIS A 279 -11.13 -3.01 -3.57
CA HIS A 279 -10.62 -1.72 -3.11
C HIS A 279 -10.76 -1.57 -1.59
N VAL A 280 -9.68 -1.15 -0.93
CA VAL A 280 -9.68 -0.76 0.49
C VAL A 280 -9.79 0.76 0.56
N LEU A 281 -10.91 1.26 1.06
CA LEU A 281 -11.26 2.68 1.05
C LEU A 281 -11.37 3.21 2.48
N PRO A 282 -10.36 3.94 3.00
CA PRO A 282 -10.44 4.55 4.32
C PRO A 282 -11.35 5.78 4.30
N VAL A 283 -12.39 5.78 5.13
CA VAL A 283 -13.29 6.93 5.33
C VAL A 283 -13.00 7.54 6.69
N LEU A 284 -12.71 8.83 6.70
CA LEU A 284 -12.25 9.54 7.87
C LEU A 284 -13.40 10.31 8.52
N ASP A 285 -13.38 10.41 9.85
CA ASP A 285 -14.25 11.32 10.61
C ASP A 285 -13.56 12.67 10.84
N THR A 286 -12.72 13.11 9.89
CA THR A 286 -12.03 14.40 9.95
C THR A 286 -12.49 15.26 8.80
N SER A 287 -12.92 16.47 9.12
CA SER A 287 -13.05 17.54 8.13
C SER A 287 -12.00 18.60 8.40
N LEU A 288 -11.32 19.06 7.35
CA LEU A 288 -10.32 20.11 7.42
C LEU A 288 -10.59 21.15 6.33
N ARG A 289 -10.40 22.43 6.67
CA ARG A 289 -10.41 23.51 5.70
C ARG A 289 -9.23 24.46 5.89
N ILE A 290 -8.72 24.99 4.78
CA ILE A 290 -7.78 26.11 4.78
C ILE A 290 -8.61 27.38 4.98
N ALA A 291 -8.38 28.09 6.09
CA ALA A 291 -9.24 29.16 6.59
C ALA A 291 -8.83 30.56 6.09
N THR A 292 -8.15 30.65 4.94
CA THR A 292 -7.66 31.91 4.37
C THR A 292 -7.48 31.80 2.85
N ASP A 293 -7.47 32.95 2.18
CA ASP A 293 -7.14 33.08 0.75
C ASP A 293 -5.72 33.62 0.52
N ALA A 294 -5.05 34.07 1.59
CA ALA A 294 -3.69 34.57 1.55
C ALA A 294 -2.90 34.22 2.83
N VAL A 295 -1.59 34.04 2.68
CA VAL A 295 -0.66 33.79 3.79
C VAL A 295 0.44 34.84 3.76
N SER A 296 0.79 35.36 4.93
CA SER A 296 1.96 36.22 5.12
C SER A 296 3.05 35.43 5.82
N ALA A 297 4.20 35.30 5.17
CA ALA A 297 5.35 34.64 5.76
C ALA A 297 6.06 35.57 6.76
N SER A 298 6.71 34.97 7.75
CA SER A 298 7.55 35.68 8.72
C SER A 298 8.94 35.08 8.77
N ALA A 299 9.94 35.89 9.08
CA ALA A 299 11.30 35.38 9.28
C ALA A 299 11.38 34.53 10.56
N GLN A 300 12.08 33.39 10.46
CA GLN A 300 12.54 32.57 11.57
C GLN A 300 14.07 32.61 11.64
N ASP A 301 14.68 31.91 12.58
CA ASP A 301 16.13 31.84 12.71
C ASP A 301 16.83 31.40 11.40
N GLY A 302 18.08 31.85 11.23
CA GLY A 302 18.90 31.49 10.07
C GLY A 302 18.42 32.12 8.76
N THR A 303 18.02 31.27 7.81
CA THR A 303 17.57 31.61 6.45
C THR A 303 16.11 31.20 6.19
N ARG A 304 15.37 30.81 7.23
CA ARG A 304 14.03 30.23 7.12
C ARG A 304 12.91 31.27 7.17
N LEU A 305 11.88 31.05 6.37
CA LEU A 305 10.59 31.74 6.45
C LEU A 305 9.53 30.76 6.96
N ALA A 306 8.76 31.16 7.97
CA ALA A 306 7.55 30.46 8.38
C ALA A 306 6.39 30.87 7.47
N LEU A 307 5.62 29.91 7.02
CA LEU A 307 4.39 30.06 6.25
C LEU A 307 3.24 29.45 7.07
N PRO A 308 2.69 30.19 8.05
CA PRO A 308 1.68 29.64 8.94
C PRO A 308 0.36 29.48 8.18
N ILE A 309 0.01 28.26 7.78
CA ILE A 309 -1.23 27.98 7.05
C ILE A 309 -2.38 27.87 8.06
N PRO A 310 -3.33 28.82 8.11
CA PRO A 310 -4.47 28.74 9.02
C PRO A 310 -5.40 27.61 8.60
N VAL A 311 -5.72 26.74 9.54
CA VAL A 311 -6.61 25.61 9.32
C VAL A 311 -7.69 25.55 10.39
N SER A 312 -8.83 24.99 10.01
CA SER A 312 -9.93 24.70 10.92
C SER A 312 -10.31 23.25 10.71
N ALA A 313 -10.19 22.46 11.78
CA ALA A 313 -10.51 21.05 11.78
C ALA A 313 -11.75 20.79 12.66
N SER A 314 -12.50 19.75 12.32
CA SER A 314 -13.61 19.22 13.12
C SER A 314 -13.66 17.70 13.02
N GLY A 315 -14.32 17.05 13.97
CA GLY A 315 -14.34 15.59 14.08
C GLY A 315 -13.08 15.04 14.75
N GLN A 316 -12.67 13.82 14.39
CA GLN A 316 -11.50 13.12 14.93
C GLN A 316 -10.20 13.50 14.22
N ALA A 317 -9.85 14.78 14.28
CA ALA A 317 -8.64 15.32 13.66
C ALA A 317 -7.36 14.58 14.12
N PRO A 318 -6.46 14.16 13.20
CA PRO A 318 -5.20 13.54 13.58
C PRO A 318 -4.27 14.54 14.28
N ALA A 319 -3.28 14.01 15.02
CA ALA A 319 -2.30 14.83 15.75
C ALA A 319 -1.40 15.66 14.81
N HIS A 320 -1.15 15.14 13.60
CA HIS A 320 -0.38 15.79 12.55
C HIS A 320 -0.95 15.46 11.18
N TYR A 321 -0.48 16.21 10.17
CA TYR A 321 -0.91 16.10 8.78
C TYR A 321 0.29 16.06 7.85
N ARG A 322 0.14 15.42 6.70
CA ARG A 322 1.10 15.58 5.61
C ARG A 322 0.73 16.81 4.80
N VAL A 323 1.66 17.74 4.64
CA VAL A 323 1.44 18.98 3.87
C VAL A 323 2.39 19.01 2.69
N LEU A 324 1.87 19.32 1.50
CA LEU A 324 2.63 19.43 0.26
C LEU A 324 2.12 20.61 -0.56
N GLY A 325 3.00 21.42 -1.13
CA GLY A 325 2.64 22.53 -2.02
C GLY A 325 3.82 23.06 -2.82
N GLU A 326 3.55 23.88 -3.83
CA GLU A 326 4.56 24.42 -4.74
C GLU A 326 4.71 25.93 -4.53
N LEU A 327 5.91 26.40 -4.24
CA LEU A 327 6.23 27.83 -4.18
C LEU A 327 6.56 28.36 -5.58
N TRP A 328 5.89 29.43 -5.95
CA TRP A 328 6.08 30.14 -7.22
C TRP A 328 6.26 31.64 -6.97
N GLY A 329 7.04 32.30 -7.82
CA GLY A 329 7.12 33.76 -7.89
C GLY A 329 7.07 34.23 -9.35
N THR A 330 7.57 35.44 -9.61
CA THR A 330 7.60 36.04 -10.94
C THR A 330 9.01 36.35 -11.43
N GLY A 331 9.20 36.26 -12.74
CA GLY A 331 10.38 36.73 -13.46
C GLY A 331 10.35 38.24 -13.67
N ARG A 332 11.44 38.80 -14.22
CA ARG A 332 11.50 40.24 -14.55
C ARG A 332 10.54 40.66 -15.66
N ASP A 333 10.19 39.72 -16.53
CA ASP A 333 9.24 39.84 -17.64
C ASP A 333 7.79 39.53 -17.22
N GLY A 334 7.55 39.25 -15.94
CA GLY A 334 6.22 38.88 -15.41
C GLY A 334 5.86 37.41 -15.59
N SER A 335 6.74 36.58 -16.16
CA SER A 335 6.52 35.13 -16.29
C SER A 335 6.47 34.43 -14.93
N ALA A 336 5.74 33.31 -14.82
CA ALA A 336 5.71 32.52 -13.60
C ALA A 336 7.02 31.73 -13.45
N VAL A 337 7.67 31.84 -12.29
CA VAL A 337 8.94 31.16 -11.99
C VAL A 337 8.71 30.15 -10.87
N PRO A 338 8.91 28.84 -11.10
CA PRO A 338 8.83 27.86 -10.04
C PRO A 338 10.06 27.97 -9.12
N VAL A 339 9.83 27.88 -7.82
CA VAL A 339 10.89 28.10 -6.82
C VAL A 339 11.30 26.78 -6.18
N ALA A 340 10.37 26.10 -5.52
CA ALA A 340 10.58 24.83 -4.81
C ALA A 340 9.23 24.21 -4.44
N TRP A 341 9.19 22.89 -4.25
CA TRP A 341 8.07 22.27 -3.54
C TRP A 341 8.39 22.33 -2.05
N LEU A 342 7.36 22.41 -1.21
CA LEU A 342 7.44 22.52 0.24
C LEU A 342 6.61 21.41 0.89
N GLY A 343 7.01 20.92 2.05
CA GLY A 343 6.16 20.00 2.80
C GLY A 343 6.73 19.44 4.10
N GLY A 344 6.10 18.38 4.58
CA GLY A 344 6.49 17.65 5.79
C GLY A 344 5.30 17.09 6.55
N MET A 345 5.58 16.42 7.66
CA MET A 345 4.58 16.03 8.67
C MET A 345 4.46 17.16 9.69
N LEU A 346 3.30 17.81 9.77
CA LEU A 346 3.10 19.03 10.54
C LEU A 346 1.97 18.88 11.55
N ALA A 347 2.27 19.11 12.82
CA ALA A 347 1.28 19.26 13.88
C ALA A 347 0.73 20.70 13.91
N PRO A 348 -0.59 20.92 13.99
CA PRO A 348 -1.15 22.24 14.16
C PRO A 348 -0.68 22.92 15.45
N GLN A 349 -0.32 24.20 15.36
CA GLN A 349 0.04 25.07 16.48
C GLN A 349 -0.90 26.29 16.47
N ASN A 350 -1.75 26.43 17.48
CA ASN A 350 -2.73 27.52 17.57
C ASN A 350 -3.58 27.67 16.29
N GLY A 351 -4.08 26.55 15.75
CA GLY A 351 -4.89 26.51 14.53
C GLY A 351 -4.12 26.79 13.24
N ARG A 352 -2.78 26.67 13.24
CA ARG A 352 -1.93 26.92 12.06
C ARG A 352 -0.96 25.77 11.84
N LEU A 353 -0.81 25.34 10.59
CA LEU A 353 0.24 24.39 10.20
C LEU A 353 1.54 25.17 9.94
N PRO A 354 2.64 24.89 10.66
CA PRO A 354 3.88 25.66 10.57
C PRO A 354 4.75 25.22 9.38
N LEU A 355 4.25 25.38 8.15
CA LEU A 355 5.05 25.15 6.94
C LEU A 355 6.21 26.14 6.89
N SER A 356 7.32 25.80 6.24
CA SER A 356 8.47 26.70 6.12
C SER A 356 9.25 26.49 4.83
N VAL A 357 10.07 27.48 4.48
CA VAL A 357 10.98 27.42 3.32
C VAL A 357 12.29 28.12 3.65
N ASP A 358 13.41 27.64 3.10
CA ASP A 358 14.68 28.36 3.12
C ASP A 358 14.70 29.42 2.00
N GLU A 359 14.99 30.68 2.34
CA GLU A 359 15.07 31.81 1.40
C GLU A 359 16.02 31.57 0.22
N ARG A 360 17.03 30.71 0.40
CA ARG A 360 17.98 30.35 -0.67
C ARG A 360 17.30 29.68 -1.85
N TRP A 361 16.13 29.03 -1.67
CA TRP A 361 15.34 28.53 -2.80
C TRP A 361 14.87 29.68 -3.71
N ILE A 362 14.41 30.78 -3.12
CA ILE A 362 13.96 31.98 -3.84
C ILE A 362 15.15 32.65 -4.53
N VAL A 363 16.28 32.77 -3.82
CA VAL A 363 17.53 33.30 -4.38
C VAL A 363 17.99 32.47 -5.57
N ARG A 364 18.00 31.14 -5.45
CA ARG A 364 18.39 30.21 -6.52
C ARG A 364 17.50 30.37 -7.76
N ALA A 365 16.19 30.50 -7.56
CA ALA A 365 15.24 30.64 -8.66
C ALA A 365 15.29 32.04 -9.33
N GLY A 366 15.83 33.06 -8.64
CA GLY A 366 15.78 34.44 -9.10
C GLY A 366 14.36 35.04 -9.13
N ALA A 367 13.42 34.41 -8.43
CA ALA A 367 12.01 34.77 -8.41
C ALA A 367 11.76 36.05 -7.59
N ARG A 368 10.73 36.80 -7.99
CA ARG A 368 10.32 38.07 -7.38
C ARG A 368 8.85 38.01 -6.99
N ALA A 369 8.40 39.01 -6.24
CA ALA A 369 6.99 39.19 -5.94
C ALA A 369 6.21 39.57 -7.22
N PRO A 370 4.92 39.20 -7.32
CA PRO A 370 4.12 38.46 -6.33
C PRO A 370 4.50 36.97 -6.22
N PHE A 371 4.35 36.41 -5.01
CA PHE A 371 4.54 34.98 -4.76
C PHE A 371 3.19 34.28 -4.56
N THR A 372 3.15 33.00 -4.91
CA THR A 372 1.97 32.15 -4.69
C THR A 372 2.40 30.77 -4.21
N LEU A 373 1.61 30.18 -3.33
CA LEU A 373 1.66 28.75 -3.02
C LEU A 373 0.59 28.05 -3.86
N ARG A 374 1.00 27.12 -4.71
CA ARG A 374 0.13 26.40 -5.65
C ARG A 374 0.01 24.93 -5.30
N ASN A 375 -1.08 24.29 -5.75
CA ASN A 375 -1.33 22.86 -5.56
C ASN A 375 -1.12 22.41 -4.10
N LEU A 376 -1.50 23.27 -3.15
CA LEU A 376 -1.40 22.97 -1.73
C LEU A 376 -2.38 21.86 -1.40
N ARG A 377 -1.89 20.77 -0.81
CA ARG A 377 -2.71 19.71 -0.25
C ARG A 377 -2.28 19.40 1.17
N ILE A 378 -3.28 19.19 2.01
CA ILE A 378 -3.13 18.73 3.38
C ILE A 378 -3.84 17.39 3.45
N GLU A 379 -3.11 16.34 3.78
CA GLU A 379 -3.55 14.96 3.78
C GLU A 379 -3.49 14.40 5.20
N ASP A 380 -4.31 13.39 5.47
CA ASP A 380 -4.13 12.60 6.69
C ASP A 380 -2.78 11.83 6.62
N PRO A 381 -2.14 11.57 7.77
CA PRO A 381 -0.80 10.97 7.79
C PRO A 381 -0.79 9.46 7.52
N ASP A 382 -1.93 8.78 7.72
CA ASP A 382 -2.00 7.32 7.79
C ASP A 382 -2.57 6.66 6.53
N HIS A 383 -3.28 7.42 5.69
CA HIS A 383 -3.92 6.96 4.48
C HIS A 383 -3.64 7.86 3.27
N PHE A 384 -3.06 9.04 3.49
CA PHE A 384 -2.71 10.03 2.48
C PHE A 384 -3.92 10.53 1.65
N VAL A 385 -5.12 10.48 2.24
CA VAL A 385 -6.34 11.05 1.70
C VAL A 385 -6.27 12.58 1.81
N PRO A 386 -6.44 13.34 0.72
CA PRO A 386 -6.50 14.79 0.76
C PRO A 386 -7.66 15.27 1.63
N LEU A 387 -7.36 15.88 2.78
CA LEU A 387 -8.30 16.48 3.70
C LEU A 387 -8.63 17.93 3.37
N ALA A 388 -7.72 18.66 2.72
CA ALA A 388 -7.97 20.00 2.19
C ALA A 388 -7.03 20.30 1.02
N THR A 389 -7.52 21.00 0.00
CA THR A 389 -6.71 21.40 -1.16
C THR A 389 -6.91 22.88 -1.51
N ARG A 390 -5.90 23.46 -2.17
CA ARG A 390 -5.96 24.81 -2.73
C ARG A 390 -5.08 24.91 -3.97
N ASP A 391 -5.68 25.23 -5.11
CA ASP A 391 -4.95 25.37 -6.38
C ASP A 391 -3.96 26.53 -6.34
N THR A 392 -4.37 27.66 -5.75
CA THR A 392 -3.51 28.84 -5.57
C THR A 392 -3.90 29.60 -4.32
N LEU A 393 -2.88 30.01 -3.57
CA LEU A 393 -2.95 30.83 -2.36
C LEU A 393 -1.96 31.98 -2.50
N ALA A 394 -2.42 33.21 -2.32
CA ALA A 394 -1.54 34.38 -2.39
C ALA A 394 -0.53 34.34 -1.23
N LEU A 395 0.75 34.64 -1.51
CA LEU A 395 1.81 34.57 -0.53
C LEU A 395 2.59 35.89 -0.48
N THR A 396 2.58 36.54 0.67
CA THR A 396 3.39 37.72 0.94
C THR A 396 4.65 37.30 1.68
N LEU A 397 5.82 37.64 1.14
CA LEU A 397 7.11 37.36 1.77
C LEU A 397 7.76 38.66 2.27
N PRO A 398 8.48 38.64 3.40
CA PRO A 398 9.34 39.75 3.79
C PRO A 398 10.50 39.89 2.78
N ALA A 399 11.21 41.02 2.84
CA ALA A 399 12.42 41.19 2.06
C ALA A 399 13.45 40.10 2.42
N LEU A 400 14.06 39.49 1.39
CA LEU A 400 15.06 38.44 1.58
C LEU A 400 16.27 38.98 2.37
N ARG A 401 16.79 38.17 3.29
CA ARG A 401 17.93 38.57 4.12
C ARG A 401 19.22 38.57 3.31
N ARG A 402 20.09 39.54 3.60
CA ARG A 402 21.43 39.64 2.97
C ARG A 402 22.26 38.38 3.18
N SER A 403 22.12 37.72 4.33
CA SER A 403 22.80 36.45 4.63
C SER A 403 22.37 35.33 3.69
N SER A 404 21.09 35.21 3.37
CA SER A 404 20.56 34.23 2.41
C SER A 404 21.09 34.50 1.01
N VAL A 405 21.12 35.77 0.58
CA VAL A 405 21.69 36.17 -0.71
C VAL A 405 23.19 35.86 -0.78
N ALA A 406 23.95 36.15 0.29
CA ALA A 406 25.39 35.92 0.35
C ALA A 406 25.76 34.43 0.33
N ARG A 407 24.94 33.55 0.95
CA ARG A 407 25.15 32.09 0.90
C ARG A 407 24.86 31.48 -0.48
N GLY A 408 24.19 32.22 -1.38
CA GLY A 408 23.83 31.74 -2.70
C GLY A 408 22.73 30.67 -2.69
N GLY A 409 22.63 29.93 -3.80
CA GLY A 409 21.56 28.95 -4.07
C GLY A 409 22.01 27.50 -4.19
N ALA A 410 23.19 27.15 -3.67
CA ALA A 410 23.66 25.75 -3.68
C ALA A 410 22.81 24.91 -2.72
N ILE A 411 22.17 23.85 -3.25
CA ILE A 411 21.24 23.02 -2.49
C ILE A 411 22.01 22.14 -1.51
N ASP A 412 21.72 22.26 -0.23
CA ASP A 412 22.26 21.43 0.84
C ASP A 412 21.15 20.74 1.66
N ALA A 413 21.57 19.98 2.69
CA ALA A 413 20.66 19.25 3.57
C ALA A 413 19.69 20.18 4.32
N SER A 414 20.12 21.38 4.73
CA SER A 414 19.24 22.29 5.47
C SER A 414 18.23 22.99 4.57
N MET A 415 18.56 23.23 3.30
CA MET A 415 17.58 23.64 2.30
C MET A 415 16.52 22.56 2.05
N ARG A 416 16.91 21.27 2.07
CA ARG A 416 16.01 20.16 1.71
C ARG A 416 15.16 19.61 2.85
N MET A 417 15.75 19.47 4.04
CA MET A 417 15.13 18.78 5.18
C MET A 417 14.93 19.70 6.39
N GLY A 418 15.56 20.86 6.33
CA GLY A 418 15.62 21.79 7.42
C GLY A 418 16.80 21.64 8.35
N GLU A 419 16.80 22.47 9.39
CA GLU A 419 17.87 22.46 10.39
C GLU A 419 17.77 21.18 11.22
N ARG A 420 18.84 20.39 11.19
CA ARG A 420 18.94 19.17 11.99
C ARG A 420 18.90 19.53 13.48
N PRO A 421 18.12 18.82 14.32
CA PRO A 421 18.09 19.08 15.75
C PRO A 421 19.48 19.04 16.40
N ALA A 422 19.76 19.98 17.31
CA ALA A 422 21.06 20.09 17.97
C ALA A 422 21.47 18.82 18.74
N ALA A 423 20.50 18.05 19.25
CA ALA A 423 20.77 16.76 19.88
C ALA A 423 21.36 15.76 18.88
N LEU A 424 20.80 15.67 17.67
CA LEU A 424 21.30 14.79 16.61
C LEU A 424 22.59 15.29 15.98
N GLN A 425 22.78 16.61 15.88
CA GLN A 425 24.06 17.19 15.46
C GLN A 425 25.19 16.84 16.44
N ARG A 426 24.94 16.93 17.74
CA ARG A 426 25.89 16.49 18.79
C ARG A 426 26.11 14.98 18.78
N ALA A 427 25.06 14.20 18.51
CA ALA A 427 25.17 12.75 18.36
C ALA A 427 26.06 12.33 17.18
N ALA A 428 26.10 13.13 16.11
CA ALA A 428 26.98 12.89 14.97
C ALA A 428 28.47 13.17 15.26
N THR A 429 28.79 13.94 16.31
CA THR A 429 30.16 14.38 16.65
C THR A 429 30.74 13.70 17.90
N ASP A 430 30.08 12.65 18.41
CA ASP A 430 30.51 11.74 19.50
C ASP A 430 30.86 12.38 20.87
N ALA A 431 30.64 13.68 21.08
CA ALA A 431 31.13 14.34 22.29
C ALA A 431 30.25 14.18 23.55
N GLN A 432 28.92 13.96 23.45
CA GLN A 432 28.03 14.03 24.63
C GLN A 432 26.55 13.63 24.38
N ALA A 433 26.25 12.58 23.62
CA ALA A 433 24.86 12.20 23.35
C ALA A 433 24.30 11.14 24.32
N GLN A 434 22.98 11.18 24.55
CA GLN A 434 22.23 10.29 25.45
C GLN A 434 22.13 8.83 24.96
N ALA A 435 22.50 8.56 23.70
CA ALA A 435 22.45 7.25 23.03
C ALA A 435 23.87 6.70 22.76
N THR A 436 24.02 5.38 22.63
CA THR A 436 25.35 4.73 22.64
C THR A 436 25.75 4.15 21.28
N GLY A 437 26.55 4.88 20.50
CA GLY A 437 27.24 4.34 19.32
C GLY A 437 26.37 4.18 18.06
N LYS A 438 26.74 3.21 17.21
CA LYS A 438 26.22 2.97 15.85
C LYS A 438 25.62 1.58 15.72
N ARG A 439 24.56 1.38 14.91
CA ARG A 439 23.89 0.07 14.79
C ARG A 439 23.30 -0.21 13.41
N LEU A 440 23.15 -1.47 13.04
CA LEU A 440 22.28 -1.89 11.95
C LEU A 440 20.92 -2.34 12.52
N VAL A 441 19.81 -1.80 12.02
CA VAL A 441 18.48 -2.21 12.46
C VAL A 441 17.85 -3.13 11.41
N LEU A 442 17.47 -4.34 11.83
CA LEU A 442 16.78 -5.32 11.00
C LEU A 442 15.27 -5.12 11.19
N VAL A 443 14.56 -4.82 10.09
CA VAL A 443 13.16 -4.36 10.10
C VAL A 443 12.28 -5.40 9.41
N HIS A 444 11.18 -5.77 10.05
CA HIS A 444 10.19 -6.72 9.54
C HIS A 444 9.13 -6.05 8.66
N GLY A 445 8.21 -6.86 8.11
CA GLY A 445 7.14 -6.44 7.21
C GLY A 445 5.75 -6.38 7.87
N TYR A 446 4.74 -6.15 7.03
CA TYR A 446 3.34 -6.20 7.44
C TYR A 446 3.00 -7.57 8.00
N CYS A 447 2.33 -7.58 9.17
CA CYS A 447 1.79 -8.79 9.78
C CYS A 447 2.79 -9.95 9.93
N SER A 448 4.08 -9.62 10.09
CA SER A 448 5.16 -10.60 10.19
C SER A 448 5.74 -10.68 11.60
N GLY A 449 6.32 -11.83 11.94
CA GLY A 449 7.23 -11.98 13.07
C GLY A 449 8.67 -11.56 12.72
N GLY A 450 9.65 -12.10 13.45
CA GLY A 450 11.07 -11.91 13.15
C GLY A 450 11.47 -12.65 11.87
N VAL A 451 11.80 -11.92 10.82
CA VAL A 451 12.12 -12.49 9.49
C VAL A 451 13.62 -12.65 9.24
N TRP A 452 14.47 -11.81 9.83
CA TRP A 452 15.91 -11.83 9.54
C TRP A 452 16.69 -12.83 10.40
N PRO A 453 17.54 -13.68 9.82
CA PRO A 453 18.52 -14.48 10.56
C PRO A 453 19.58 -13.58 11.20
N ALA A 454 19.33 -13.08 12.41
CA ALA A 454 20.15 -12.05 13.05
C ALA A 454 21.64 -12.41 13.15
N ALA A 455 21.98 -13.70 13.26
CA ALA A 455 23.37 -14.19 13.28
C ALA A 455 24.17 -13.91 12.00
N GLN A 456 23.50 -13.59 10.88
CA GLN A 456 24.16 -13.22 9.62
C GLN A 456 24.53 -11.73 9.56
N PHE A 457 24.12 -10.94 10.56
CA PHE A 457 24.35 -9.51 10.61
C PHE A 457 25.21 -9.14 11.82
N SER A 458 26.22 -8.31 11.60
CA SER A 458 27.15 -7.85 12.64
C SER A 458 26.78 -6.44 13.11
N ASN A 459 26.94 -6.21 14.42
CA ASN A 459 26.53 -4.98 15.08
C ASN A 459 25.09 -4.59 14.72
N ALA A 460 24.17 -5.55 14.85
CA ALA A 460 22.78 -5.43 14.46
C ALA A 460 21.82 -5.63 15.63
N SER A 461 20.63 -5.02 15.53
CA SER A 461 19.50 -5.22 16.42
C SER A 461 18.24 -5.47 15.60
N THR A 462 17.40 -6.41 16.03
CA THR A 462 16.11 -6.65 15.39
C THR A 462 15.04 -5.76 16.00
N PHE A 463 14.38 -4.96 15.18
CA PHE A 463 13.15 -4.28 15.54
C PHE A 463 11.97 -5.22 15.28
N LEU A 464 11.03 -5.33 16.22
CA LEU A 464 9.90 -6.25 16.15
C LEU A 464 8.62 -5.62 16.71
N ASP A 465 7.65 -5.40 15.83
CA ASP A 465 6.25 -5.03 16.09
C ASP A 465 5.35 -6.16 15.53
N ALA A 466 5.47 -7.33 16.17
CA ALA A 466 4.96 -8.58 15.61
C ALA A 466 3.44 -8.56 15.42
N ASN A 467 2.99 -9.08 14.26
CA ASN A 467 1.58 -9.30 13.95
C ASN A 467 0.71 -8.03 14.10
N GLN A 468 1.28 -6.86 13.80
CA GLN A 468 0.55 -5.60 13.79
C GLN A 468 0.25 -5.14 12.36
N ASN A 469 -0.80 -4.34 12.26
CA ASN A 469 -1.15 -3.58 11.07
C ASN A 469 -0.94 -2.10 11.37
N ARG A 470 0.06 -1.52 10.72
CA ARG A 470 0.47 -0.12 10.89
C ARG A 470 0.41 0.60 9.56
N SER A 471 0.01 1.87 9.57
CA SER A 471 0.34 2.77 8.46
C SER A 471 1.87 2.91 8.34
N ASN A 472 2.33 3.42 7.20
CA ASN A 472 3.74 3.73 7.00
C ASN A 472 4.24 4.76 8.02
N ASP A 473 3.40 5.73 8.40
CA ASP A 473 3.74 6.77 9.38
C ASP A 473 3.89 6.18 10.79
N GLN A 474 2.89 5.43 11.27
CA GLN A 474 2.93 4.78 12.57
C GLN A 474 4.12 3.82 12.69
N PHE A 475 4.38 3.02 11.65
CA PHE A 475 5.50 2.08 11.66
C PHE A 475 6.85 2.79 11.64
N ALA A 476 6.99 3.88 10.88
CA ALA A 476 8.18 4.73 10.84
C ALA A 476 8.46 5.36 12.21
N GLN A 477 7.43 5.85 12.90
CA GLN A 477 7.58 6.45 14.23
C GLN A 477 8.04 5.41 15.27
N LEU A 478 7.45 4.22 15.28
CA LEU A 478 7.89 3.12 16.16
C LEU A 478 9.33 2.69 15.86
N LEU A 479 9.69 2.57 14.57
CA LEU A 479 11.06 2.28 14.14
C LEU A 479 12.05 3.37 14.61
N GLY A 480 11.68 4.64 14.47
CA GLY A 480 12.50 5.77 14.90
C GLY A 480 12.68 5.81 16.43
N GLN A 481 11.61 5.53 17.19
CA GLN A 481 11.67 5.39 18.64
C GLN A 481 12.59 4.23 19.05
N PHE A 482 12.48 3.06 18.41
CA PHE A 482 13.41 1.95 18.66
C PHE A 482 14.86 2.33 18.32
N GLY A 483 15.07 2.99 17.17
CA GLY A 483 16.37 3.45 16.71
C GLY A 483 17.01 4.53 17.59
N SER A 484 16.22 5.26 18.40
CA SER A 484 16.71 6.32 19.30
C SER A 484 17.69 5.85 20.38
N GLN A 485 17.83 4.53 20.56
CA GLN A 485 18.85 3.92 21.42
C GLN A 485 20.30 4.15 20.92
N TRP A 486 20.48 4.50 19.65
CA TRP A 486 21.78 4.71 19.01
C TRP A 486 21.89 6.12 18.40
N ASN A 487 23.11 6.67 18.39
CA ASN A 487 23.39 8.00 17.79
C ASN A 487 23.23 7.99 16.26
N SER A 488 23.41 6.80 15.68
CA SER A 488 23.32 6.53 14.26
C SER A 488 22.85 5.09 14.06
N PHE A 489 22.05 4.86 13.02
CA PHE A 489 21.76 3.50 12.58
C PHE A 489 21.43 3.43 11.09
N GLY A 490 21.81 2.35 10.41
CA GLY A 490 21.29 1.99 9.09
C GLY A 490 20.17 0.95 9.18
N THR A 491 19.48 0.67 8.07
CA THR A 491 18.41 -0.36 8.04
C THR A 491 18.62 -1.43 6.98
N VAL A 492 18.20 -2.66 7.31
CA VAL A 492 17.90 -3.75 6.36
C VAL A 492 16.47 -4.17 6.62
N ALA A 493 15.61 -4.00 5.62
CA ALA A 493 14.17 -4.12 5.79
C ALA A 493 13.53 -5.11 4.82
N HIS A 494 12.47 -5.78 5.27
CA HIS A 494 11.70 -6.72 4.45
C HIS A 494 10.28 -6.20 4.25
N SER A 495 9.73 -6.38 3.05
CA SER A 495 8.32 -6.03 2.77
C SER A 495 8.00 -4.57 3.18
N GLN A 496 6.89 -4.31 3.87
CA GLN A 496 6.49 -2.97 4.36
C GLN A 496 7.59 -2.23 5.14
N GLY A 497 8.49 -2.95 5.83
CA GLY A 497 9.58 -2.32 6.58
C GLY A 497 10.46 -1.39 5.73
N GLY A 498 10.60 -1.68 4.43
CA GLY A 498 11.33 -0.82 3.50
C GLY A 498 10.61 0.50 3.21
N MET A 499 9.28 0.52 3.24
CA MET A 499 8.47 1.74 3.15
C MET A 499 8.56 2.53 4.45
N ALA A 500 8.47 1.85 5.61
CA ALA A 500 8.60 2.48 6.93
C ALA A 500 9.97 3.15 7.13
N ALA A 501 11.07 2.49 6.75
CA ALA A 501 12.41 3.09 6.82
C ALA A 501 12.55 4.32 5.91
N LEU A 502 12.04 4.25 4.68
CA LEU A 502 12.04 5.40 3.76
C LEU A 502 11.14 6.54 4.26
N HIS A 503 10.00 6.21 4.86
CA HIS A 503 9.09 7.19 5.47
C HIS A 503 9.78 7.89 6.65
N LEU A 504 10.40 7.13 7.56
CA LEU A 504 11.18 7.64 8.69
C LEU A 504 12.26 8.61 8.21
N TYR A 505 13.09 8.19 7.26
CA TYR A 505 14.12 9.07 6.69
C TYR A 505 13.53 10.29 6.00
N SER A 506 12.36 10.18 5.36
CA SER A 506 11.79 11.30 4.62
C SER A 506 11.22 12.37 5.53
N TYR A 507 10.50 11.99 6.59
CA TYR A 507 9.68 12.92 7.36
C TYR A 507 10.18 13.23 8.76
N TYR A 508 11.05 12.41 9.35
CA TYR A 508 11.44 12.57 10.74
C TYR A 508 12.96 12.56 10.89
N TRP A 509 13.45 13.45 11.75
CA TRP A 509 14.84 13.42 12.16
C TRP A 509 15.09 12.26 13.11
N SER A 510 16.05 11.41 12.79
CA SER A 510 16.43 10.26 13.62
C SER A 510 17.92 9.92 13.48
N GLY A 511 18.39 8.89 14.20
CA GLY A 511 19.73 8.33 14.00
C GLY A 511 19.99 7.86 12.56
N LEU A 512 18.95 7.57 11.77
CA LEU A 512 19.08 7.21 10.36
C LEU A 512 19.72 8.33 9.53
N ASP A 513 19.57 9.59 9.95
CA ASP A 513 20.19 10.77 9.31
C ASP A 513 21.69 10.92 9.57
N ASN A 514 22.20 10.21 10.58
CA ASN A 514 23.61 10.20 10.95
C ASN A 514 24.35 8.98 10.40
N ALA A 515 23.62 8.02 9.81
CA ALA A 515 24.16 6.82 9.20
C ALA A 515 25.16 7.18 8.09
N SER A 516 26.36 6.62 8.18
CA SER A 516 27.45 6.91 7.25
C SER A 516 28.29 5.65 6.97
N GLY A 517 29.20 5.74 6.00
CA GLY A 517 30.13 4.65 5.68
C GLY A 517 29.55 3.49 4.89
N GLY A 518 28.32 3.61 4.37
CA GLY A 518 27.67 2.57 3.57
C GLY A 518 26.28 2.96 3.08
N ARG A 519 25.47 1.95 2.77
CA ARG A 519 24.08 2.05 2.33
C ARG A 519 23.19 2.31 3.55
N VAL A 520 22.54 3.47 3.56
CA VAL A 520 21.71 3.93 4.69
C VAL A 520 20.45 3.08 4.86
N MET A 521 19.74 2.82 3.76
CA MET A 521 18.54 2.00 3.73
C MET A 521 18.69 0.88 2.71
N GLN A 522 18.45 -0.35 3.14
CA GLN A 522 18.42 -1.52 2.26
C GLN A 522 17.11 -2.28 2.43
N SER A 523 16.59 -2.85 1.35
CA SER A 523 15.36 -3.63 1.42
C SER A 523 15.29 -4.80 0.45
N VAL A 524 14.42 -5.76 0.77
CA VAL A 524 14.13 -6.92 -0.08
C VAL A 524 12.63 -7.16 -0.12
N GLY A 525 12.06 -7.24 -1.33
CA GLY A 525 10.64 -7.54 -1.57
C GLY A 525 9.67 -6.49 -1.03
N THR A 526 10.07 -5.22 -0.99
CA THR A 526 9.20 -4.13 -0.54
C THR A 526 8.21 -3.74 -1.65
N PRO A 527 6.88 -3.71 -1.38
CA PRO A 527 5.87 -3.28 -2.34
C PRO A 527 5.83 -1.74 -2.46
N TYR A 528 6.89 -1.13 -2.99
CA TYR A 528 7.00 0.33 -3.08
C TYR A 528 5.83 0.97 -3.86
N GLN A 529 5.25 0.26 -4.81
CA GLN A 529 4.07 0.69 -5.58
C GLN A 529 2.82 -0.16 -5.26
N GLY A 530 2.78 -0.79 -4.08
CA GLY A 530 1.66 -1.58 -3.58
C GLY A 530 1.61 -3.02 -4.10
N THR A 531 0.55 -3.74 -3.76
CA THR A 531 0.24 -5.10 -4.23
C THR A 531 -1.28 -5.26 -4.39
N ASN A 532 -1.74 -6.01 -5.39
CA ASN A 532 -3.17 -6.34 -5.52
C ASN A 532 -3.64 -7.27 -4.38
N LEU A 533 -2.72 -8.06 -3.81
CA LEU A 533 -3.03 -9.02 -2.76
C LEU A 533 -3.56 -8.34 -1.48
N SER A 534 -3.23 -7.07 -1.22
CA SER A 534 -3.73 -6.36 -0.03
C SER A 534 -5.26 -6.22 -0.04
N GLY A 535 -5.87 -5.95 -1.19
CA GLY A 535 -7.33 -5.81 -1.33
C GLY A 535 -8.06 -7.14 -1.16
N ILE A 536 -7.49 -8.19 -1.76
CA ILE A 536 -7.97 -9.57 -1.62
C ILE A 536 -7.90 -10.03 -0.16
N LEU A 537 -6.74 -9.87 0.50
CA LEU A 537 -6.56 -10.28 1.90
C LEU A 537 -7.43 -9.48 2.86
N ALA A 538 -7.67 -8.19 2.60
CA ALA A 538 -8.60 -7.39 3.38
C ALA A 538 -10.04 -7.90 3.26
N THR A 539 -10.48 -8.18 2.02
CA THR A 539 -11.82 -8.73 1.73
C THR A 539 -12.04 -10.08 2.39
N VAL A 540 -11.09 -10.99 2.23
CA VAL A 540 -11.13 -12.33 2.81
C VAL A 540 -11.01 -12.27 4.34
N GLY A 541 -10.08 -11.47 4.85
CA GLY A 541 -9.83 -11.28 6.28
C GLY A 541 -11.04 -10.75 7.04
N SER A 542 -11.88 -9.92 6.42
CA SER A 542 -13.12 -9.41 7.03
C SER A 542 -14.09 -10.51 7.48
N TRP A 543 -14.03 -11.71 6.87
CA TRP A 543 -14.91 -12.82 7.21
C TRP A 543 -14.30 -13.85 8.16
N PHE A 544 -12.99 -14.04 8.08
CA PHE A 544 -12.27 -15.08 8.81
C PHE A 544 -11.45 -14.56 9.99
N GLY A 545 -11.28 -13.24 10.11
CA GLY A 545 -10.40 -12.64 11.12
C GLY A 545 -8.93 -13.01 10.93
N VAL A 546 -8.53 -13.41 9.72
CA VAL A 546 -7.14 -13.72 9.37
C VAL A 546 -6.41 -12.49 8.83
N GLY A 547 -5.09 -12.49 8.95
CA GLY A 547 -4.27 -11.30 8.73
C GLY A 547 -4.38 -10.30 9.87
N CYS A 548 -3.71 -9.15 9.73
CA CYS A 548 -3.68 -8.11 10.76
C CYS A 548 -4.71 -6.99 10.49
N GLY A 549 -5.65 -7.23 9.57
CA GLY A 549 -6.66 -6.26 9.13
C GLY A 549 -6.28 -5.50 7.86
N SER A 550 -7.17 -4.64 7.38
CA SER A 550 -7.01 -3.89 6.13
C SER A 550 -5.93 -2.81 6.25
N ASN A 551 -5.03 -2.74 5.26
CA ASN A 551 -3.99 -1.73 5.18
C ASN A 551 -4.04 -1.03 3.81
N SER A 552 -4.48 0.23 3.79
CA SER A 552 -4.57 1.03 2.57
C SER A 552 -3.20 1.34 1.97
N ASP A 553 -2.15 1.47 2.78
CA ASP A 553 -0.81 1.89 2.34
C ASP A 553 -0.12 0.84 1.46
N LEU A 554 -0.56 -0.42 1.56
CA LEU A 554 -0.08 -1.52 0.74
C LEU A 554 -0.87 -1.72 -0.55
N THR A 555 -2.01 -1.05 -0.70
CA THR A 555 -2.75 -1.04 -1.97
C THR A 555 -1.99 -0.24 -3.01
N TYR A 556 -2.25 -0.48 -4.30
CA TYR A 556 -1.68 0.34 -5.37
C TYR A 556 -2.00 1.84 -5.19
N ASP A 557 -3.23 2.16 -4.81
CA ASP A 557 -3.68 3.53 -4.62
C ASP A 557 -2.98 4.24 -3.46
N GLY A 558 -2.94 3.59 -2.29
CA GLY A 558 -2.29 4.13 -1.10
C GLY A 558 -0.78 4.22 -1.26
N ALA A 559 -0.12 3.20 -1.83
CA ALA A 559 1.33 3.22 -2.05
C ALA A 559 1.75 4.32 -3.04
N LYS A 560 0.97 4.56 -4.10
CA LYS A 560 1.26 5.65 -5.06
C LYS A 560 1.02 7.03 -4.43
N ALA A 561 -0.04 7.22 -3.64
CA ALA A 561 -0.21 8.46 -2.88
C ALA A 561 0.88 8.69 -1.84
N TRP A 562 1.32 7.62 -1.15
CA TRP A 562 2.46 7.69 -0.25
C TRP A 562 3.71 8.15 -1.02
N LEU A 563 4.07 7.46 -2.11
CA LEU A 563 5.22 7.81 -2.95
C LEU A 563 5.17 9.25 -3.47
N ALA A 564 3.98 9.78 -3.81
CA ALA A 564 3.78 11.16 -4.25
C ALA A 564 4.13 12.24 -3.19
N GLY A 565 4.57 11.84 -1.99
CA GLY A 565 5.17 12.72 -0.99
C GLY A 565 6.65 12.45 -0.69
N ILE A 566 7.27 11.43 -1.30
CA ILE A 566 8.64 10.99 -1.01
C ILE A 566 9.64 11.61 -2.01
N PRO A 567 10.58 12.45 -1.54
CA PRO A 567 11.55 13.15 -2.40
C PRO A 567 12.51 12.21 -3.14
N THR A 568 12.91 12.57 -4.36
CA THR A 568 13.89 11.77 -5.13
C THR A 568 15.20 11.56 -4.37
N SER A 569 15.67 12.57 -3.63
CA SER A 569 16.89 12.50 -2.83
C SER A 569 16.81 11.49 -1.70
N ALA A 570 15.62 11.24 -1.15
CA ALA A 570 15.40 10.20 -0.15
C ALA A 570 15.33 8.81 -0.81
N ARG A 571 14.61 8.69 -1.94
CA ARG A 571 14.52 7.44 -2.71
C ARG A 571 15.90 6.95 -3.15
N ALA A 572 16.77 7.86 -3.59
CA ALA A 572 18.13 7.57 -4.05
C ALA A 572 19.05 6.94 -2.98
N LEU A 573 18.69 7.02 -1.69
CA LEU A 573 19.43 6.38 -0.61
C LEU A 573 19.01 4.93 -0.37
N VAL A 574 17.91 4.49 -0.97
CA VAL A 574 17.38 3.14 -0.83
C VAL A 574 18.06 2.21 -1.83
N ASN A 575 18.66 1.15 -1.32
CA ASN A 575 19.27 0.08 -2.09
C ASN A 575 18.39 -1.18 -1.96
N TYR A 576 17.62 -1.52 -2.98
CA TYR A 576 16.60 -2.56 -2.87
C TYR A 576 16.87 -3.74 -3.80
N TYR A 577 16.35 -4.91 -3.43
CA TYR A 577 16.32 -6.11 -4.25
C TYR A 577 14.89 -6.55 -4.48
N THR A 578 14.65 -7.13 -5.66
CA THR A 578 13.37 -7.79 -5.98
C THR A 578 13.61 -9.28 -6.15
N THR A 579 12.58 -10.09 -5.96
CA THR A 579 12.65 -11.52 -6.16
C THR A 579 11.44 -12.01 -6.96
N SER A 580 11.51 -13.23 -7.45
CA SER A 580 10.36 -13.95 -7.98
C SER A 580 10.57 -15.45 -7.88
N PHE A 581 9.52 -16.20 -8.15
CA PHE A 581 9.59 -17.64 -8.36
C PHE A 581 10.60 -18.05 -9.46
N ALA A 582 11.14 -19.27 -9.39
CA ALA A 582 11.98 -19.88 -10.42
C ALA A 582 11.13 -20.38 -11.59
N LYS A 583 11.63 -20.21 -12.81
CA LYS A 583 11.10 -20.93 -13.98
C LYS A 583 11.75 -22.31 -14.05
N THR A 584 10.97 -23.35 -13.81
CA THR A 584 11.36 -24.75 -13.89
C THR A 584 11.50 -25.17 -15.36
N ASN A 585 10.50 -24.89 -16.20
CA ASN A 585 10.52 -25.12 -17.66
C ASN A 585 9.75 -24.03 -18.41
N TRP A 586 9.97 -23.87 -19.72
CA TRP A 586 9.23 -22.87 -20.52
C TRP A 586 7.73 -23.15 -20.65
N TYR A 587 7.27 -24.36 -20.32
CA TYR A 587 5.89 -24.84 -20.47
C TYR A 587 5.15 -25.13 -19.15
N THR A 588 5.80 -24.94 -18.00
CA THR A 588 5.15 -25.07 -16.69
C THR A 588 4.95 -23.69 -16.10
N ASN A 589 3.71 -23.36 -15.69
CA ASN A 589 3.47 -22.19 -14.86
C ASN A 589 4.15 -22.43 -13.51
N ASP A 590 4.99 -21.48 -13.14
CA ASP A 590 5.71 -21.50 -11.89
C ASP A 590 5.20 -20.34 -11.05
N TYR A 591 4.97 -20.58 -9.76
CA TYR A 591 4.41 -19.62 -8.83
C TYR A 591 5.00 -19.82 -7.46
N CYS A 592 5.07 -18.76 -6.65
CA CYS A 592 5.43 -18.90 -5.25
C CYS A 592 4.31 -19.52 -4.41
N ASN A 593 3.07 -19.20 -4.75
CA ASN A 593 1.90 -19.71 -4.07
C ASN A 593 0.71 -19.84 -5.03
N ALA A 594 0.05 -21.01 -5.01
CA ALA A 594 -0.98 -21.32 -6.00
C ALA A 594 -2.23 -20.44 -5.91
N ALA A 595 -2.52 -19.84 -4.75
CA ALA A 595 -3.68 -18.96 -4.58
C ALA A 595 -3.36 -17.50 -4.93
N SER A 596 -2.18 -16.99 -4.56
CA SER A 596 -1.75 -15.64 -4.93
C SER A 596 -1.50 -15.50 -6.43
N ASP A 597 -1.08 -16.57 -7.10
CA ASP A 597 -0.87 -16.65 -8.55
C ASP A 597 -2.12 -16.32 -9.39
N LEU A 598 -3.32 -16.59 -8.85
CA LEU A 598 -4.57 -16.19 -9.52
C LEU A 598 -4.73 -14.67 -9.52
N VAL A 599 -4.17 -13.98 -8.52
CA VAL A 599 -4.39 -12.55 -8.24
C VAL A 599 -3.26 -11.68 -8.80
N LEU A 600 -2.02 -12.14 -8.64
CA LEU A 600 -0.81 -11.39 -8.93
C LEU A 600 -0.36 -11.63 -10.38
N ASP A 601 0.23 -10.61 -10.98
CA ASP A 601 0.82 -10.74 -12.32
C ASP A 601 2.28 -11.19 -12.25
N ASP A 602 2.62 -12.05 -13.20
CA ASP A 602 3.95 -12.63 -13.28
C ASP A 602 4.97 -11.67 -13.90
N PRO A 603 6.22 -11.71 -13.44
CA PRO A 603 6.72 -12.51 -12.32
C PRO A 603 6.42 -11.87 -10.96
N GLU A 604 6.17 -12.71 -9.95
CA GLU A 604 5.85 -12.33 -8.57
C GLU A 604 6.65 -13.13 -7.54
N ASP A 605 6.71 -12.64 -6.31
CA ASP A 605 7.36 -13.32 -5.18
C ASP A 605 6.39 -14.06 -4.24
N GLY A 606 5.11 -14.20 -4.57
CA GLY A 606 4.07 -14.76 -3.70
C GLY A 606 3.23 -13.70 -3.00
N VAL A 607 3.68 -12.44 -3.00
CA VAL A 607 3.01 -11.30 -2.35
C VAL A 607 3.07 -10.03 -3.20
N VAL A 608 4.17 -9.81 -3.92
CA VAL A 608 4.42 -8.57 -4.67
C VAL A 608 4.85 -8.91 -6.09
N GLU A 609 4.23 -8.24 -7.06
CA GLU A 609 4.65 -8.29 -8.46
C GLU A 609 5.99 -7.58 -8.63
N GLN A 610 6.88 -8.12 -9.47
CA GLN A 610 8.21 -7.52 -9.68
C GLN A 610 8.13 -6.05 -10.09
N VAL A 611 7.14 -5.70 -10.92
CA VAL A 611 6.94 -4.33 -11.43
C VAL A 611 6.50 -3.37 -10.31
N ASN A 612 5.71 -3.85 -9.35
CA ASN A 612 5.26 -3.05 -8.21
C ASN A 612 6.28 -3.00 -7.06
N ALA A 613 7.23 -3.94 -7.03
CA ALA A 613 8.38 -3.90 -6.12
C ALA A 613 9.45 -2.84 -6.52
N GLN A 614 9.33 -2.21 -7.69
CA GLN A 614 10.27 -1.17 -8.13
C GLN A 614 10.07 0.13 -7.34
N LEU A 615 11.18 0.79 -7.00
CA LEU A 615 11.20 2.16 -6.46
C LEU A 615 11.78 3.13 -7.50
N PRO A 616 10.96 3.93 -8.20
CA PRO A 616 11.46 4.95 -9.12
C PRO A 616 12.36 5.96 -8.39
N GLY A 617 13.60 6.11 -8.88
CA GLY A 617 14.64 6.94 -8.26
C GLY A 617 15.44 6.24 -7.15
N GLY A 618 15.13 4.99 -6.80
CA GLY A 618 15.93 4.16 -5.92
C GLY A 618 17.03 3.38 -6.65
N VAL A 619 17.94 2.77 -5.88
CA VAL A 619 19.05 1.97 -6.42
C VAL A 619 18.67 0.49 -6.42
N ASN A 620 18.21 -0.02 -7.56
CA ASN A 620 17.96 -1.45 -7.73
C ASN A 620 19.28 -2.22 -7.75
N ARG A 621 19.46 -3.14 -6.80
CA ARG A 621 20.68 -3.95 -6.63
C ARG A 621 20.62 -5.30 -7.33
N GLY A 622 19.48 -5.62 -7.95
CA GLY A 622 19.29 -6.83 -8.74
C GLY A 622 17.95 -7.50 -8.47
N HIS A 623 17.62 -8.42 -9.36
CA HIS A 623 16.48 -9.30 -9.26
C HIS A 623 16.98 -10.74 -9.08
N THR A 624 16.36 -11.50 -8.17
CA THR A 624 16.70 -12.91 -7.92
C THR A 624 15.49 -13.81 -8.18
N THR A 625 15.61 -14.68 -9.19
CA THR A 625 14.61 -15.73 -9.46
C THR A 625 14.82 -16.94 -8.55
N GLY A 626 13.76 -17.68 -8.23
CA GLY A 626 13.82 -18.84 -7.35
C GLY A 626 13.81 -18.48 -5.87
N GLN A 627 13.18 -17.37 -5.52
CA GLN A 627 12.98 -16.96 -4.13
C GLN A 627 11.57 -16.40 -3.96
N CYS A 628 10.90 -16.82 -2.89
CA CYS A 628 9.57 -16.33 -2.54
C CYS A 628 9.62 -15.37 -1.36
N HIS A 629 8.51 -14.68 -1.12
CA HIS A 629 8.44 -13.55 -0.21
C HIS A 629 8.76 -13.95 1.22
N THR A 630 8.31 -15.15 1.62
CA THR A 630 8.46 -15.71 2.96
C THR A 630 8.52 -17.23 2.93
N THR A 631 8.72 -17.86 4.09
CA THR A 631 8.70 -19.31 4.28
C THR A 631 7.31 -19.90 4.10
N GLY A 632 7.23 -21.18 3.76
CA GLY A 632 5.96 -21.87 3.52
C GLY A 632 5.39 -21.67 2.11
N MET A 633 6.18 -21.03 1.24
CA MET A 633 5.95 -20.94 -0.20
C MET A 633 6.82 -21.96 -0.94
N ARG A 634 6.62 -22.08 -2.26
CA ARG A 634 7.29 -23.10 -3.08
C ARG A 634 8.81 -22.97 -3.08
N ASP A 635 9.32 -21.78 -3.36
CA ASP A 635 10.76 -21.50 -3.41
C ASP A 635 11.23 -20.89 -2.07
N PRO A 636 12.54 -20.96 -1.74
CA PRO A 636 13.07 -20.46 -0.47
C PRO A 636 12.72 -18.99 -0.19
N ALA A 637 12.49 -18.65 1.08
CA ALA A 637 12.20 -17.29 1.49
C ALA A 637 13.36 -16.33 1.20
N GLN A 638 13.06 -15.17 0.62
CA GLN A 638 14.06 -14.20 0.19
C GLN A 638 14.95 -13.71 1.36
N TYR A 639 14.42 -13.52 2.56
CA TYR A 639 15.25 -13.08 3.69
C TYR A 639 16.25 -14.13 4.21
N LEU A 640 16.23 -15.38 3.71
CA LEU A 640 17.16 -16.45 4.10
C LEU A 640 18.41 -16.54 3.22
N ASP A 641 18.51 -15.73 2.16
CA ASP A 641 19.67 -15.71 1.27
C ASP A 641 20.93 -15.20 1.99
N ALA A 642 21.76 -16.13 2.46
CA ALA A 642 22.97 -15.83 3.22
C ALA A 642 23.99 -14.99 2.42
N SER A 643 24.05 -15.15 1.10
CA SER A 643 24.98 -14.40 0.23
C SER A 643 24.54 -12.94 0.09
N ARG A 644 23.25 -12.72 -0.17
CA ARG A 644 22.68 -11.36 -0.19
C ARG A 644 22.75 -10.73 1.19
N ASN A 645 22.45 -11.46 2.25
CA ASN A 645 22.51 -10.95 3.63
C ASN A 645 23.93 -10.54 4.02
N ALA A 646 24.95 -11.34 3.67
CA ALA A 646 26.34 -10.95 3.84
C ALA A 646 26.70 -9.67 3.08
N THR A 647 26.21 -9.53 1.84
CA THR A 647 26.39 -8.31 1.03
C THR A 647 25.72 -7.10 1.67
N MET A 648 24.48 -7.24 2.12
CA MET A 648 23.75 -6.16 2.80
C MET A 648 24.43 -5.76 4.10
N ASN A 649 24.88 -6.74 4.90
CA ASN A 649 25.59 -6.50 6.16
C ASN A 649 26.93 -5.77 5.97
N ALA A 650 27.73 -6.21 5.00
CA ALA A 650 29.06 -5.64 4.72
C ALA A 650 28.98 -4.21 4.15
N ASN A 651 27.92 -3.91 3.39
CA ASN A 651 27.73 -2.59 2.79
C ASN A 651 26.81 -1.66 3.60
N ALA A 652 26.29 -2.11 4.75
CA ALA A 652 25.37 -1.30 5.54
C ALA A 652 26.08 -0.12 6.22
N ALA A 653 25.47 1.06 6.10
CA ALA A 653 25.76 2.14 7.03
C ALA A 653 25.32 1.74 8.44
N ARG A 654 25.97 2.31 9.45
CA ARG A 654 25.62 2.12 10.86
C ARG A 654 25.76 3.44 11.57
#